data_AF-A0AAU3LWC8-F1
#
_entry.id   AF-A0AAU3LWC8-F1
#
_cell.length_a   1.000
_cell.length_b   1.000
_cell.length_c   1.000
_cell.angle_alpha   90.00
_cell.angle_beta   90.00
_cell.angle_gamma   90.00
#
_symmetry.space_group_name_H-M   'P 1'
#
loop_
_entity.id
_entity.type
_entity.pdbx_description
1 polymer ?
#
loop_
_entity_poly.entity_id
_entity_poly.type
_entity_poly.pdbx_seq_one_letter_code
_entity_poly.pdbx_strand_id
1 'polypeptide(L)'
;MGGGGQDPRIAVVGMSFRLPGADTPEDLWRVIREGEDRFTRFTKDELKAAGVPEELYRRDDFIGASAVLDDITGFDARHFGMSAREASLTDPQHRLFLECAQHALENAGYPDERDGKRIGVYASTGYHLYNMQSYLLNNVLPNEDIADWLAGMQVLVGNYTDFNATRVAYRLGLTGPAVNVQTACSSSLVGVHLAAQSLLLDECDIALAGASAVHVPQVLGYHYVKGSILSRTGRLRAFDAAANGTVGGTGVVAVVLKRLARALADGDTVHGVIRGWGVCNDGAGKQAFAAPSARGQQEAVRRALDHAGVGADTIGYLETHGTGTLKGDPIELEGAGAAYRQDTDRTGYCALGAVKTNIGHLDVASGLAGLVKALLVLKHGVIPPIGGFSDPNPLLGLEDSPFYAPRALQPWPENGTPRRAGVTSLGIGGTNVHLILEEAPEPGPRSATAAPPDVLLVSATSREALADNARSLRDVLRRRTALPMADLVTTTALGRSHGRHRIAVRASTPSALADALDAWLSGPAPLATAAGPVPPGDAPTRVVFQFTGQGSLRPGAAAALYERFPVVREVLDACEEWHRRLTGEPMLAGLLTEGAGTPGAVWPTATAQPALFALQCALVRLWDESGIRPWAVTGHSVGEYAALFAAGALSLADGLELSAHRGRLMRDHCAPGAMVAVALERESAVELAASHPGLELAVTNGERSQVLAGPVAGVDRMCAALDDRGTPYERLAVDRAFHTAATEPMLDAFAVVLAKTPFTPVRTRFISSLDGRTREPGWMPDPEHLVRHTREPVRYDASLRAVAGERPDVLLEIGPHTTLSSLARRSLPAVRATPSLHRGTGLTALFGAAAALHCAGADVRWETFLAGTAGRRVPLPGYRFQHRHHWVGALPGPRGPISPAREERTMTSEATETRRLLDSILGVLSGAFGEDLTSVPADTPFFDLGADSLLMINVLREIEQEHHVRITMRELFDETGTPRLLAELVAARLPRQPGAAPLPAAAQPSVPPPFAHAPIPAQSTAPPSPGVPPVPTASTGGAPPVPHAAADAGFVTRQELLELGQRVQQLSQIQLQMLTQLSQLLALQSNSAAALPDDEVVR
;
A
#
# COMPACT_ATOMS: atom_id res chain seq x y z
N MET A 1 -4.61 15.92 38.41
CA MET A 1 -6.03 15.48 38.44
C MET A 1 -6.10 14.16 37.69
N GLY A 2 -6.81 13.15 38.20
CA GLY A 2 -6.80 11.80 37.64
C GLY A 2 -8.16 11.36 37.07
N GLY A 3 -8.15 10.44 36.12
CA GLY A 3 -9.37 9.92 35.48
C GLY A 3 -9.05 8.97 34.31
N GLY A 4 -8.64 7.74 34.61
CA GLY A 4 -8.30 6.72 33.60
C GLY A 4 -6.86 6.85 33.07
N GLY A 5 -5.89 6.24 33.77
CA GLY A 5 -4.54 6.09 33.22
C GLY A 5 -4.56 5.12 32.03
N GLN A 6 -4.24 5.63 30.84
CA GLN A 6 -4.07 4.79 29.65
C GLN A 6 -2.91 3.80 29.85
N ASP A 7 -3.02 2.61 29.27
CA ASP A 7 -1.95 1.61 29.28
C ASP A 7 -0.72 2.13 28.50
N PRO A 8 0.45 2.31 29.15
CA PRO A 8 1.64 2.86 28.50
C PRO A 8 2.37 1.83 27.62
N ARG A 9 1.98 0.55 27.67
CA ARG A 9 2.67 -0.53 26.96
C ARG A 9 2.44 -0.45 25.45
N ILE A 10 3.52 -0.58 24.69
CA ILE A 10 3.52 -0.53 23.23
C ILE A 10 3.77 -1.93 22.66
N ALA A 11 2.88 -2.41 21.81
CA ALA A 11 3.04 -3.66 21.08
C ALA A 11 3.85 -3.44 19.80
N VAL A 12 4.79 -4.34 19.51
CA VAL A 12 5.37 -4.49 18.17
C VAL A 12 4.43 -5.41 17.39
N VAL A 13 3.76 -4.87 16.36
CA VAL A 13 2.69 -5.56 15.61
C VAL A 13 3.10 -5.98 14.20
N GLY A 14 4.22 -5.49 13.69
CA GLY A 14 4.79 -5.94 12.42
C GLY A 14 6.28 -5.64 12.32
N MET A 15 6.98 -6.37 11.45
CA MET A 15 8.40 -6.16 11.17
C MET A 15 8.76 -6.55 9.73
N SER A 16 9.78 -5.87 9.20
CA SER A 16 10.48 -6.25 7.96
C SER A 16 11.96 -5.86 8.07
N PHE A 17 12.82 -6.53 7.32
CA PHE A 17 14.24 -6.21 7.25
C PHE A 17 14.92 -6.85 6.03
N ARG A 18 16.08 -6.29 5.65
CA ARG A 18 17.12 -7.01 4.88
C ARG A 18 18.41 -6.98 5.69
N LEU A 19 18.93 -8.15 6.02
CA LEU A 19 20.13 -8.32 6.83
C LEU A 19 21.09 -9.30 6.14
N PRO A 20 22.41 -9.24 6.42
CA PRO A 20 23.40 -10.14 5.86
C PRO A 20 23.03 -11.63 6.06
N GLY A 21 22.60 -12.28 4.97
CA GLY A 21 22.14 -13.66 4.95
C GLY A 21 20.72 -13.93 5.50
N ALA A 22 19.90 -12.90 5.76
CA ALA A 22 18.53 -13.07 6.28
C ALA A 22 17.56 -11.92 5.94
N ASP A 23 16.54 -12.21 5.12
CA ASP A 23 15.43 -11.30 4.81
C ASP A 23 14.10 -11.68 5.51
N THR A 24 14.11 -12.72 6.36
CA THR A 24 12.91 -13.18 7.08
C THR A 24 13.17 -13.46 8.56
N PRO A 25 12.14 -13.39 9.43
CA PRO A 25 12.22 -13.83 10.83
C PRO A 25 12.73 -15.27 10.97
N GLU A 26 12.31 -16.17 10.09
CA GLU A 26 12.75 -17.56 10.04
C GLU A 26 14.24 -17.72 9.65
N ASP A 27 14.74 -16.93 8.70
CA ASP A 27 16.17 -16.93 8.32
C ASP A 27 17.06 -16.32 9.40
N LEU A 28 16.65 -15.18 9.97
CA LEU A 28 17.40 -14.51 11.03
C LEU A 28 17.47 -15.39 12.29
N TRP A 29 16.37 -16.10 12.61
CA TRP A 29 16.37 -17.07 13.70
C TRP A 29 17.35 -18.22 13.44
N ARG A 30 17.43 -18.76 12.22
CA ARG A 30 18.43 -19.78 11.84
C ARG A 30 19.85 -19.29 12.08
N VAL A 31 20.21 -18.12 11.52
CA VAL A 31 21.54 -17.49 11.66
C VAL A 31 21.94 -17.34 13.14
N ILE A 32 21.03 -16.81 13.96
CA ILE A 32 21.29 -16.56 15.38
C ILE A 32 21.33 -17.86 16.20
N ARG A 33 20.42 -18.80 15.95
CA ARG A 33 20.34 -20.11 16.64
C ARG A 33 21.60 -20.94 16.45
N GLU A 34 22.16 -20.93 15.24
CA GLU A 34 23.38 -21.65 14.87
C GLU A 34 24.67 -20.87 15.14
N GLY A 35 24.57 -19.60 15.59
CA GLY A 35 25.72 -18.77 15.93
C GLY A 35 26.58 -18.37 14.72
N GLU A 36 25.99 -18.34 13.53
CA GLU A 36 26.71 -18.18 12.26
C GLU A 36 27.38 -16.81 12.11
N ASP A 37 28.56 -16.81 11.47
CA ASP A 37 29.31 -15.64 11.01
C ASP A 37 28.89 -15.33 9.56
N ARG A 38 28.25 -14.17 9.34
CA ARG A 38 27.81 -13.69 8.01
C ARG A 38 28.68 -12.52 7.50
N PHE A 39 29.96 -12.49 7.87
CA PHE A 39 30.94 -11.53 7.34
C PHE A 39 31.59 -12.04 6.06
N THR A 40 31.40 -11.31 4.95
CA THR A 40 32.15 -11.52 3.71
C THR A 40 33.59 -11.06 3.90
N ARG A 41 34.53 -11.84 3.36
CA ARG A 41 35.98 -11.63 3.48
C ARG A 41 36.58 -11.65 2.09
N PHE A 42 36.74 -10.45 1.53
CA PHE A 42 37.08 -10.25 0.13
C PHE A 42 38.51 -10.71 -0.16
N THR A 43 38.66 -11.51 -1.21
CA THR A 43 39.94 -11.85 -1.81
C THR A 43 40.56 -10.63 -2.49
N LYS A 44 41.87 -10.69 -2.75
CA LYS A 44 42.58 -9.63 -3.48
C LYS A 44 42.06 -9.46 -4.91
N ASP A 45 41.56 -10.53 -5.53
CA ASP A 45 41.00 -10.48 -6.87
C ASP A 45 39.59 -9.86 -6.90
N GLU A 46 38.74 -10.10 -5.88
CA GLU A 46 37.45 -9.41 -5.74
C GLU A 46 37.64 -7.90 -5.47
N LEU A 47 38.59 -7.54 -4.59
CA LEU A 47 38.92 -6.14 -4.31
C LEU A 47 39.45 -5.44 -5.56
N LYS A 48 40.32 -6.10 -6.33
CA LYS A 48 40.80 -5.62 -7.63
C LYS A 48 39.68 -5.46 -8.65
N ALA A 49 38.75 -6.42 -8.73
CA ALA A 49 37.60 -6.37 -9.63
C ALA A 49 36.60 -5.26 -9.25
N ALA A 50 36.51 -4.92 -7.96
CA ALA A 50 35.75 -3.78 -7.46
C ALA A 50 36.46 -2.42 -7.64
N GLY A 51 37.67 -2.39 -8.22
CA GLY A 51 38.42 -1.17 -8.47
C GLY A 51 39.18 -0.62 -7.26
N VAL A 52 39.35 -1.40 -6.17
CA VAL A 52 40.20 -1.01 -5.04
C VAL A 52 41.66 -0.94 -5.51
N PRO A 53 42.38 0.18 -5.28
CA PRO A 53 43.78 0.30 -5.68
C PRO A 53 44.68 -0.78 -5.06
N GLU A 54 45.65 -1.26 -5.84
CA GLU A 54 46.49 -2.40 -5.50
C GLU A 54 47.47 -2.09 -4.35
N GLU A 55 47.88 -0.82 -4.26
CA GLU A 55 48.62 -0.21 -3.16
C GLU A 55 47.83 -0.11 -1.84
N LEU A 56 46.51 -0.31 -1.85
CA LEU A 56 45.68 -0.41 -0.64
C LEU A 56 45.52 -1.89 -0.23
N TYR A 57 44.97 -2.74 -1.10
CA TYR A 57 44.67 -4.14 -0.73
C TYR A 57 45.91 -5.04 -0.51
N ARG A 58 47.11 -4.56 -0.83
CA ARG A 58 48.38 -5.24 -0.51
C ARG A 58 48.94 -4.91 0.89
N ARG A 59 48.39 -3.93 1.62
CA ARG A 59 48.93 -3.49 2.93
C ARG A 59 48.55 -4.44 4.07
N ASP A 60 49.47 -4.65 5.00
CA ASP A 60 49.24 -5.44 6.24
C ASP A 60 48.28 -4.78 7.25
N ASP A 61 47.90 -3.52 7.00
CA ASP A 61 46.90 -2.77 7.77
C ASP A 61 45.54 -2.66 7.07
N PHE A 62 45.38 -3.19 5.87
CA PHE A 62 44.12 -3.17 5.13
C PHE A 62 43.33 -4.47 5.38
N ILE A 63 42.06 -4.34 5.79
CA ILE A 63 41.18 -5.44 6.15
C ILE A 63 40.00 -5.51 5.19
N GLY A 64 40.08 -6.42 4.22
CA GLY A 64 38.98 -6.71 3.27
C GLY A 64 37.84 -7.51 3.91
N ALA A 65 37.11 -6.94 4.87
CA ALA A 65 35.96 -7.61 5.49
C ALA A 65 34.79 -6.65 5.78
N SER A 66 33.56 -7.10 5.47
CA SER A 66 32.31 -6.40 5.75
C SER A 66 31.14 -7.39 5.75
N ALA A 67 30.06 -7.09 6.48
CA ALA A 67 28.79 -7.79 6.28
C ALA A 67 27.93 -7.01 5.24
N VAL A 68 27.36 -7.73 4.27
CA VAL A 68 26.83 -7.16 3.02
C VAL A 68 25.42 -7.64 2.72
N LEU A 69 24.73 -6.96 1.80
CA LEU A 69 23.42 -7.35 1.27
C LEU A 69 23.55 -7.71 -0.22
N ASP A 70 22.97 -8.84 -0.63
CA ASP A 70 23.19 -9.44 -1.95
C ASP A 70 22.72 -8.57 -3.13
N ASP A 71 21.65 -7.78 -2.97
CA ASP A 71 21.25 -6.76 -3.93
C ASP A 71 20.88 -5.43 -3.24
N ILE A 72 21.55 -4.37 -3.68
CA ILE A 72 21.31 -2.96 -3.33
C ILE A 72 21.03 -2.08 -4.56
N THR A 73 20.93 -2.70 -5.73
CA THR A 73 20.69 -2.06 -7.03
C THR A 73 19.24 -2.24 -7.49
N GLY A 74 18.63 -3.40 -7.18
CA GLY A 74 17.25 -3.73 -7.45
C GLY A 74 16.26 -2.91 -6.62
N PHE A 75 15.27 -2.34 -7.31
CA PHE A 75 14.16 -1.60 -6.72
C PHE A 75 12.98 -1.58 -7.71
N ASP A 76 11.73 -1.60 -7.23
CA ASP A 76 10.53 -1.46 -8.08
C ASP A 76 10.08 0.00 -8.13
N ALA A 77 10.82 0.80 -8.89
CA ALA A 77 10.58 2.25 -9.00
C ALA A 77 9.13 2.57 -9.42
N ARG A 78 8.58 1.80 -10.36
CA ARG A 78 7.24 2.03 -10.88
C ARG A 78 6.15 1.76 -9.84
N HIS A 79 6.30 0.74 -8.98
CA HIS A 79 5.35 0.49 -7.89
C HIS A 79 5.20 1.69 -6.95
N PHE A 80 6.28 2.44 -6.71
CA PHE A 80 6.27 3.65 -5.87
C PHE A 80 6.05 4.96 -6.67
N GLY A 81 5.72 4.88 -7.96
CA GLY A 81 5.58 6.07 -8.82
C GLY A 81 6.86 6.90 -8.92
N MET A 82 8.04 6.25 -8.90
CA MET A 82 9.33 6.88 -9.14
C MET A 82 9.79 6.61 -10.57
N SER A 83 10.30 7.63 -11.26
CA SER A 83 10.92 7.46 -12.58
C SER A 83 12.23 6.65 -12.48
N ALA A 84 12.66 6.04 -13.59
CA ALA A 84 13.91 5.28 -13.62
C ALA A 84 15.14 6.17 -13.33
N ARG A 85 15.09 7.45 -13.71
CA ARG A 85 16.07 8.48 -13.33
C ARG A 85 16.04 8.79 -11.84
N GLU A 86 14.88 9.13 -11.26
CA GLU A 86 14.77 9.44 -9.82
C GLU A 86 15.27 8.27 -8.96
N ALA A 87 14.87 7.05 -9.29
CA ALA A 87 15.32 5.84 -8.61
C ALA A 87 16.82 5.60 -8.74
N SER A 88 17.43 5.94 -9.87
CA SER A 88 18.88 5.81 -10.06
C SER A 88 19.65 6.90 -9.29
N LEU A 89 19.15 8.12 -9.23
CA LEU A 89 19.76 9.21 -8.44
C LEU A 89 19.61 9.01 -6.92
N THR A 90 18.59 8.27 -6.49
CA THR A 90 18.26 8.05 -5.07
C THR A 90 19.19 7.01 -4.42
N ASP A 91 19.69 7.31 -3.22
CA ASP A 91 20.52 6.39 -2.41
C ASP A 91 19.78 5.04 -2.19
N PRO A 92 20.44 3.89 -2.42
CA PRO A 92 19.95 2.58 -1.96
C PRO A 92 19.40 2.56 -0.53
N GLN A 93 19.94 3.36 0.39
CA GLN A 93 19.41 3.51 1.76
C GLN A 93 17.95 3.95 1.80
N HIS A 94 17.52 4.84 0.88
CA HIS A 94 16.14 5.31 0.80
C HIS A 94 15.24 4.32 0.04
N ARG A 95 15.74 3.74 -1.06
CA ARG A 95 15.01 2.75 -1.86
C ARG A 95 14.67 1.49 -1.07
N LEU A 96 15.67 0.89 -0.42
CA LEU A 96 15.50 -0.32 0.38
C LEU A 96 14.68 -0.06 1.65
N PHE A 97 14.75 1.15 2.22
CA PHE A 97 13.91 1.51 3.36
C PHE A 97 12.44 1.64 2.97
N LEU A 98 12.12 2.19 1.80
CA LEU A 98 10.74 2.31 1.30
C LEU A 98 10.08 0.94 1.07
N GLU A 99 10.80 -0.01 0.47
CA GLU A 99 10.31 -1.40 0.35
C GLU A 99 10.14 -2.08 1.72
N CYS A 100 11.09 -1.87 2.64
CA CYS A 100 11.03 -2.41 4.00
C CYS A 100 9.87 -1.82 4.81
N ALA A 101 9.59 -0.52 4.66
CA ALA A 101 8.49 0.20 5.30
C ALA A 101 7.13 -0.39 4.90
N GLN A 102 6.87 -0.53 3.60
CA GLN A 102 5.64 -1.16 3.11
C GLN A 102 5.51 -2.60 3.59
N HIS A 103 6.59 -3.40 3.54
CA HIS A 103 6.55 -4.77 4.03
C HIS A 103 6.29 -4.87 5.52
N ALA A 104 6.78 -3.96 6.35
CA ALA A 104 6.50 -3.94 7.79
C ALA A 104 5.02 -3.59 8.07
N LEU A 105 4.46 -2.64 7.31
CA LEU A 105 3.05 -2.25 7.33
C LEU A 105 2.12 -3.40 6.87
N GLU A 106 2.47 -4.09 5.79
CA GLU A 106 1.81 -5.32 5.33
C GLU A 106 1.96 -6.48 6.34
N ASN A 107 3.08 -6.57 7.06
CA ASN A 107 3.29 -7.57 8.11
C ASN A 107 2.34 -7.35 9.30
N ALA A 108 2.09 -6.09 9.67
CA ALA A 108 1.11 -5.69 10.68
C ALA A 108 -0.36 -5.77 10.20
N GLY A 109 -0.59 -5.80 8.88
CA GLY A 109 -1.93 -5.75 8.29
C GLY A 109 -2.55 -4.34 8.27
N TYR A 110 -1.72 -3.32 8.07
CA TYR A 110 -2.08 -1.91 7.90
C TYR A 110 -1.30 -1.31 6.73
N PRO A 111 -1.68 -1.62 5.47
CA PRO A 111 -0.86 -1.34 4.30
C PRO A 111 -0.94 0.12 3.82
N ASP A 112 -1.93 0.87 4.32
CA ASP A 112 -2.30 2.24 4.00
C ASP A 112 -3.09 2.86 5.18
N GLU A 113 -3.35 4.17 5.12
CA GLU A 113 -4.24 4.84 6.10
C GLU A 113 -5.72 4.60 5.75
N ARG A 114 -6.47 4.00 6.67
CA ARG A 114 -7.92 3.78 6.57
C ARG A 114 -8.60 4.06 7.91
N ASP A 115 -9.92 4.24 7.88
CA ASP A 115 -10.78 4.51 9.05
C ASP A 115 -10.34 5.71 9.92
N GLY A 116 -9.59 6.66 9.34
CA GLY A 116 -9.01 7.80 10.05
C GLY A 116 -7.79 7.48 10.93
N LYS A 117 -7.20 6.29 10.82
CA LYS A 117 -5.98 5.90 11.55
C LYS A 117 -4.75 6.54 10.90
N ARG A 118 -4.08 7.44 11.63
CA ARG A 118 -2.84 8.10 11.17
C ARG A 118 -1.62 7.22 11.46
N ILE A 119 -0.72 7.11 10.50
CA ILE A 119 0.54 6.36 10.57
C ILE A 119 1.71 7.35 10.61
N GLY A 120 2.39 7.43 11.76
CA GLY A 120 3.66 8.18 11.89
C GLY A 120 4.86 7.40 11.37
N VAL A 121 5.92 8.09 10.94
CA VAL A 121 7.17 7.51 10.40
C VAL A 121 8.38 8.10 11.12
N TYR A 122 9.18 7.24 11.75
CA TYR A 122 10.38 7.60 12.50
C TYR A 122 11.58 6.87 11.92
N ALA A 123 12.38 7.55 11.09
CA ALA A 123 13.41 6.93 10.26
C ALA A 123 14.84 7.42 10.58
N SER A 124 15.85 6.58 10.32
CA SER A 124 17.27 6.94 10.35
C SER A 124 18.00 6.45 9.10
N THR A 125 18.98 7.22 8.63
CA THR A 125 19.83 6.89 7.47
C THR A 125 21.29 6.86 7.89
N GLY A 126 22.06 5.86 7.46
CA GLY A 126 23.48 5.70 7.81
C GLY A 126 24.37 6.78 7.20
N TYR A 127 25.46 7.11 7.90
CA TYR A 127 26.45 8.12 7.50
C TYR A 127 27.79 7.47 7.11
N HIS A 128 27.73 6.21 6.68
CA HIS A 128 28.81 5.43 6.07
C HIS A 128 30.12 5.33 6.91
N LEU A 129 29.97 5.20 8.24
CA LEU A 129 31.04 5.23 9.25
C LEU A 129 32.33 4.42 8.94
N TYR A 130 32.23 3.25 8.28
CA TYR A 130 33.35 2.32 8.15
C TYR A 130 34.23 2.53 6.92
N ASN A 131 33.66 3.06 5.84
CA ASN A 131 34.34 3.29 4.57
C ASN A 131 34.51 4.80 4.26
N MET A 132 33.79 5.69 4.97
CA MET A 132 33.73 7.14 4.69
C MET A 132 33.39 7.46 3.23
N GLN A 133 32.62 6.57 2.59
CA GLN A 133 32.28 6.58 1.18
C GLN A 133 30.77 6.34 1.00
N SER A 134 30.14 7.16 0.16
CA SER A 134 28.69 7.17 -0.08
C SER A 134 28.35 7.03 -1.57
N TYR A 135 27.10 6.67 -1.86
CA TYR A 135 26.59 6.64 -3.22
C TYR A 135 26.63 8.04 -3.88
N LEU A 136 26.27 9.07 -3.13
CA LEU A 136 26.34 10.47 -3.57
C LEU A 136 27.74 10.86 -4.05
N LEU A 137 28.78 10.56 -3.27
CA LEU A 137 30.16 10.95 -3.56
C LEU A 137 30.80 10.13 -4.69
N ASN A 138 30.55 8.82 -4.74
CA ASN A 138 31.25 7.91 -5.66
C ASN A 138 30.51 7.69 -7.00
N ASN A 139 29.18 7.84 -7.02
CA ASN A 139 28.35 7.52 -8.18
C ASN A 139 27.64 8.75 -8.73
N VAL A 140 26.94 9.52 -7.89
CA VAL A 140 26.04 10.58 -8.38
C VAL A 140 26.82 11.86 -8.78
N LEU A 141 27.55 12.48 -7.84
CA LEU A 141 28.26 13.74 -8.11
C LEU A 141 29.32 13.68 -9.23
N PRO A 142 30.01 12.55 -9.51
CA PRO A 142 30.93 12.47 -10.64
C PRO A 142 30.26 12.36 -12.03
N ASN A 143 28.94 12.17 -12.11
CA ASN A 143 28.22 11.90 -13.37
C ASN A 143 27.06 12.87 -13.66
N GLU A 144 26.61 13.68 -12.69
CA GLU A 144 25.50 14.63 -12.86
C GLU A 144 25.98 16.09 -12.83
N ASP A 145 25.43 16.94 -13.71
CA ASP A 145 25.68 18.39 -13.67
C ASP A 145 24.78 19.08 -12.63
N ILE A 146 25.35 19.31 -11.44
CA ILE A 146 24.68 20.00 -10.33
C ILE A 146 24.64 21.54 -10.48
N ALA A 147 25.09 22.11 -11.62
CA ALA A 147 24.92 23.54 -11.90
C ALA A 147 23.46 23.89 -12.29
N ASP A 148 22.71 22.94 -12.85
CA ASP A 148 21.25 23.07 -12.94
C ASP A 148 20.63 22.84 -11.54
N TRP A 149 19.94 23.86 -11.03
CA TRP A 149 19.34 23.84 -9.70
C TRP A 149 18.33 22.69 -9.51
N LEU A 150 17.60 22.32 -10.55
CA LEU A 150 16.55 21.30 -10.49
C LEU A 150 17.14 19.90 -10.44
N ALA A 151 18.19 19.64 -11.21
CA ALA A 151 19.02 18.44 -11.09
C ALA A 151 19.69 18.35 -9.71
N GLY A 152 20.30 19.46 -9.24
CA GLY A 152 20.88 19.56 -7.91
C GLY A 152 19.88 19.27 -6.78
N MET A 153 18.63 19.73 -6.90
CA MET A 153 17.56 19.42 -5.94
C MET A 153 17.14 17.95 -5.98
N GLN A 154 17.05 17.31 -7.16
CA GLN A 154 16.77 15.88 -7.26
C GLN A 154 17.88 15.03 -6.61
N VAL A 155 19.16 15.40 -6.84
CA VAL A 155 20.32 14.76 -6.19
C VAL A 155 20.27 14.92 -4.66
N LEU A 156 19.95 16.13 -4.17
CA LEU A 156 19.83 16.43 -2.74
C LEU A 156 18.72 15.60 -2.07
N VAL A 157 17.49 15.64 -2.60
CA VAL A 157 16.33 14.90 -2.05
C VAL A 157 16.45 13.38 -2.28
N GLY A 158 17.30 12.95 -3.20
CA GLY A 158 17.66 11.54 -3.40
C GLY A 158 18.61 10.98 -2.33
N ASN A 159 19.49 11.80 -1.74
CA ASN A 159 20.67 11.32 -1.00
C ASN A 159 20.84 11.88 0.42
N TYR A 160 20.21 13.01 0.79
CA TYR A 160 20.38 13.58 2.13
C TYR A 160 19.56 12.88 3.20
N THR A 161 20.15 12.73 4.39
CA THR A 161 19.58 11.98 5.53
C THR A 161 18.23 12.48 6.02
N ASP A 162 17.86 13.69 5.64
CA ASP A 162 16.69 14.48 6.03
C ASP A 162 15.39 14.01 5.36
N PHE A 163 15.49 13.29 4.24
CA PHE A 163 14.33 12.99 3.37
C PHE A 163 13.78 11.56 3.50
N ASN A 164 14.41 10.69 4.28
CA ASN A 164 14.00 9.28 4.39
C ASN A 164 12.57 9.07 4.95
N ALA A 165 12.22 9.63 6.11
CA ALA A 165 10.87 9.48 6.68
C ALA A 165 9.80 10.16 5.82
N THR A 166 10.08 11.36 5.32
CA THR A 166 9.16 12.15 4.50
C THR A 166 8.94 11.54 3.11
N ARG A 167 9.95 10.90 2.51
CA ARG A 167 9.82 10.09 1.29
C ARG A 167 8.91 8.88 1.53
N VAL A 168 9.04 8.17 2.66
CA VAL A 168 8.14 7.06 3.00
C VAL A 168 6.70 7.54 3.21
N ALA A 169 6.51 8.63 3.96
CA ALA A 169 5.18 9.21 4.17
C ALA A 169 4.52 9.64 2.85
N TYR A 170 5.25 10.35 1.98
CA TYR A 170 4.77 10.76 0.65
C TYR A 170 4.44 9.57 -0.25
N ARG A 171 5.34 8.58 -0.35
CA ARG A 171 5.22 7.44 -1.28
C ARG A 171 4.20 6.39 -0.84
N LEU A 172 3.81 6.37 0.44
CA LEU A 172 2.78 5.47 0.98
C LEU A 172 1.49 6.18 1.42
N GLY A 173 1.37 7.49 1.22
CA GLY A 173 0.16 8.27 1.53
C GLY A 173 -0.13 8.44 3.03
N LEU A 174 0.91 8.55 3.86
CA LEU A 174 0.80 8.61 5.32
C LEU A 174 0.77 10.06 5.81
N THR A 175 -0.10 10.36 6.78
CA THR A 175 -0.40 11.72 7.28
C THR A 175 0.01 11.96 8.73
N GLY A 176 0.49 10.92 9.44
CA GLY A 176 1.11 11.08 10.76
C GLY A 176 2.48 11.79 10.73
N PRO A 177 3.09 12.06 11.90
CA PRO A 177 4.38 12.75 11.97
C PRO A 177 5.48 11.98 11.24
N ALA A 178 6.19 12.63 10.32
CA ALA A 178 7.33 12.06 9.60
C ALA A 178 8.64 12.72 10.08
N VAL A 179 9.47 11.99 10.82
CA VAL A 179 10.63 12.51 11.54
C VAL A 179 11.89 11.71 11.25
N ASN A 180 12.95 12.40 10.85
CA ASN A 180 14.28 11.81 10.66
C ASN A 180 15.11 11.98 11.95
N VAL A 181 15.67 10.89 12.45
CA VAL A 181 16.28 10.80 13.79
C VAL A 181 17.76 10.42 13.66
N GLN A 182 18.66 11.22 14.25
CA GLN A 182 20.10 10.98 14.22
C GLN A 182 20.78 11.16 15.58
N THR A 183 21.26 10.05 16.15
CA THR A 183 22.13 9.97 17.34
C THR A 183 23.22 8.89 17.15
N ALA A 184 23.72 8.73 15.92
CA ALA A 184 24.67 7.70 15.50
C ALA A 184 24.17 6.26 15.80
N CYS A 185 24.98 5.38 16.38
CA CYS A 185 24.62 3.97 16.55
C CYS A 185 23.38 3.71 17.45
N SER A 186 22.88 4.73 18.17
CA SER A 186 21.61 4.67 18.92
C SER A 186 20.38 5.18 18.14
N SER A 187 20.54 5.78 16.94
CA SER A 187 19.47 6.48 16.21
C SER A 187 18.17 5.69 16.12
N SER A 188 18.25 4.41 15.74
CA SER A 188 17.05 3.58 15.53
C SER A 188 16.26 3.27 16.82
N LEU A 189 16.91 3.18 17.99
CA LEU A 189 16.18 3.02 19.25
C LEU A 189 15.67 4.37 19.79
N VAL A 190 16.31 5.49 19.46
CA VAL A 190 15.71 6.82 19.67
C VAL A 190 14.46 6.98 18.79
N GLY A 191 14.48 6.49 17.55
CA GLY A 191 13.31 6.41 16.67
C GLY A 191 12.16 5.60 17.27
N VAL A 192 12.44 4.40 17.80
CA VAL A 192 11.46 3.58 18.53
C VAL A 192 10.90 4.30 19.77
N HIS A 193 11.75 5.00 20.52
CA HIS A 193 11.35 5.79 21.68
C HIS A 193 10.41 6.95 21.32
N LEU A 194 10.73 7.72 20.28
CA LEU A 194 9.90 8.84 19.80
C LEU A 194 8.58 8.34 19.21
N ALA A 195 8.61 7.27 18.41
CA ALA A 195 7.42 6.59 17.90
C ALA A 195 6.50 6.12 19.04
N ALA A 196 7.07 5.55 20.10
CA ALA A 196 6.32 5.14 21.30
C ALA A 196 5.72 6.34 22.06
N GLN A 197 6.44 7.47 22.17
CA GLN A 197 5.87 8.69 22.76
C GLN A 197 4.73 9.28 21.93
N SER A 198 4.91 9.36 20.61
CA SER A 198 3.92 9.89 19.67
C SER A 198 2.58 9.12 19.73
N LEU A 199 2.66 7.78 19.83
CA LEU A 199 1.52 6.91 20.12
C LEU A 199 0.86 7.23 21.47
N LEU A 200 1.63 7.47 22.54
CA LEU A 200 1.10 7.78 23.87
C LEU A 200 0.49 9.20 23.98
N LEU A 201 0.84 10.10 23.05
CA LEU A 201 0.32 11.46 22.94
C LEU A 201 -0.86 11.58 21.95
N ASP A 202 -1.29 10.47 21.33
CA ASP A 202 -2.34 10.40 20.29
C ASP A 202 -2.06 11.28 19.05
N GLU A 203 -0.78 11.60 18.79
CA GLU A 203 -0.30 12.27 17.58
C GLU A 203 -0.43 11.37 16.33
N CYS A 204 -0.29 10.05 16.53
CA CYS A 204 -0.62 9.01 15.55
C CYS A 204 -1.27 7.79 16.23
N ASP A 205 -1.96 6.98 15.43
CA ASP A 205 -2.69 5.78 15.87
C ASP A 205 -1.86 4.50 15.69
N ILE A 206 -0.88 4.58 14.78
CA ILE A 206 0.11 3.57 14.42
C ILE A 206 1.44 4.32 14.19
N ALA A 207 2.59 3.72 14.53
CA ALA A 207 3.89 4.31 14.22
C ALA A 207 4.85 3.29 13.60
N LEU A 208 5.41 3.63 12.44
CA LEU A 208 6.52 2.92 11.80
C LEU A 208 7.84 3.49 12.35
N ALA A 209 8.67 2.66 12.98
CA ALA A 209 10.01 3.02 13.41
C ALA A 209 11.04 2.19 12.62
N GLY A 210 12.08 2.82 12.08
CA GLY A 210 12.94 2.16 11.11
C GLY A 210 14.30 2.82 10.86
N ALA A 211 15.21 2.09 10.23
CA ALA A 211 16.50 2.60 9.83
C ALA A 211 17.12 1.82 8.66
N SER A 212 17.90 2.51 7.83
CA SER A 212 18.75 1.93 6.80
C SER A 212 20.20 2.36 6.97
N ALA A 213 21.12 1.41 6.83
CA ALA A 213 22.56 1.62 6.81
C ALA A 213 23.15 0.81 5.65
N VAL A 214 23.43 1.47 4.52
CA VAL A 214 23.97 0.80 3.32
C VAL A 214 25.31 1.42 2.96
N HIS A 215 26.37 0.61 3.01
CA HIS A 215 27.71 1.05 2.64
C HIS A 215 27.93 0.90 1.13
N VAL A 216 28.27 1.99 0.46
CA VAL A 216 28.52 2.02 -0.99
C VAL A 216 29.87 2.68 -1.27
N PRO A 217 30.81 1.99 -1.96
CA PRO A 217 30.77 0.58 -2.37
C PRO A 217 30.80 -0.39 -1.17
N GLN A 218 30.18 -1.56 -1.32
CA GLN A 218 30.24 -2.64 -0.32
C GLN A 218 31.60 -3.36 -0.32
N VAL A 219 32.18 -3.57 -1.51
CA VAL A 219 33.46 -4.28 -1.71
C VAL A 219 34.61 -3.28 -1.60
N LEU A 220 34.94 -2.89 -0.37
CA LEU A 220 36.03 -1.95 -0.08
C LEU A 220 36.89 -2.36 1.12
N GLY A 221 36.32 -2.99 2.16
CA GLY A 221 37.04 -3.19 3.42
C GLY A 221 37.33 -1.87 4.16
N TYR A 222 38.34 -1.87 5.03
CA TYR A 222 38.77 -0.69 5.80
C TYR A 222 40.25 -0.75 6.20
N HIS A 223 40.82 0.40 6.56
CA HIS A 223 42.18 0.47 7.14
C HIS A 223 42.13 0.33 8.68
N TYR A 224 42.85 -0.64 9.22
CA TYR A 224 43.08 -0.79 10.65
C TYR A 224 44.07 0.26 11.16
N VAL A 225 43.62 1.09 12.10
CA VAL A 225 44.47 2.05 12.82
C VAL A 225 44.61 1.59 14.27
N LYS A 226 45.85 1.47 14.76
CA LYS A 226 46.12 1.02 16.14
C LYS A 226 45.44 1.94 17.16
N GLY A 227 44.48 1.38 17.91
CA GLY A 227 43.71 2.12 18.91
C GLY A 227 42.39 2.71 18.41
N SER A 228 42.02 2.50 17.14
CA SER A 228 40.65 2.73 16.67
C SER A 228 39.69 1.64 17.16
N ILE A 229 38.40 1.80 16.85
CA ILE A 229 37.37 0.79 17.14
C ILE A 229 37.39 -0.41 16.19
N LEU A 230 38.20 -0.41 15.13
CA LEU A 230 38.12 -1.38 14.03
C LEU A 230 38.90 -2.67 14.33
N SER A 231 38.33 -3.83 13.99
CA SER A 231 38.96 -5.14 14.23
C SER A 231 40.17 -5.36 13.31
N ARG A 232 41.28 -5.85 13.87
CA ARG A 232 42.48 -6.18 13.06
C ARG A 232 42.32 -7.49 12.28
N THR A 233 41.28 -8.29 12.58
CA THR A 233 41.15 -9.67 12.09
C THR A 233 39.93 -9.90 11.20
N GLY A 234 39.17 -8.87 10.83
CA GLY A 234 37.93 -9.03 10.06
C GLY A 234 36.92 -9.94 10.76
N ARG A 235 36.87 -9.85 12.10
CA ARG A 235 36.00 -10.62 12.99
C ARG A 235 35.57 -9.76 14.17
N LEU A 236 34.27 -9.66 14.41
CA LEU A 236 33.67 -9.06 15.59
C LEU A 236 33.37 -10.20 16.58
N ARG A 237 33.95 -10.15 17.78
CA ARG A 237 33.68 -11.11 18.85
C ARG A 237 33.31 -10.36 20.12
N ALA A 238 32.02 -10.22 20.40
CA ALA A 238 31.57 -9.57 21.62
C ALA A 238 31.96 -10.42 22.83
N PHE A 239 32.49 -9.78 23.89
CA PHE A 239 32.83 -10.39 25.18
C PHE A 239 33.95 -11.47 25.19
N ASP A 240 34.47 -11.87 24.03
CA ASP A 240 35.54 -12.87 23.91
C ASP A 240 36.92 -12.31 24.33
N ALA A 241 37.81 -13.16 24.85
CA ALA A 241 39.17 -12.77 25.23
C ALA A 241 40.04 -12.30 24.04
N ALA A 242 39.67 -12.64 22.80
CA ALA A 242 40.29 -12.13 21.58
C ALA A 242 39.50 -10.98 20.91
N ALA A 243 38.56 -10.35 21.62
CA ALA A 243 37.87 -9.13 21.19
C ALA A 243 38.88 -8.02 20.86
N ASN A 244 38.94 -7.59 19.60
CA ASN A 244 39.96 -6.65 19.10
C ASN A 244 39.41 -5.50 18.26
N GLY A 245 38.08 -5.34 18.20
CA GLY A 245 37.38 -4.28 17.47
C GLY A 245 36.11 -4.77 16.78
N THR A 246 35.41 -3.81 16.18
CA THR A 246 34.18 -4.01 15.42
C THR A 246 34.45 -4.20 13.92
N VAL A 247 33.45 -4.71 13.20
CA VAL A 247 33.44 -4.85 11.74
C VAL A 247 32.12 -4.28 11.23
N GLY A 248 32.18 -3.44 10.19
CA GLY A 248 31.01 -2.82 9.60
C GLY A 248 30.05 -3.84 8.97
N GLY A 249 28.77 -3.47 8.92
CA GLY A 249 27.74 -4.26 8.26
C GLY A 249 26.68 -3.39 7.58
N THR A 250 26.04 -3.96 6.56
CA THR A 250 25.02 -3.32 5.72
C THR A 250 23.67 -3.92 6.06
N GLY A 251 22.64 -3.11 6.34
CA GLY A 251 21.33 -3.62 6.74
C GLY A 251 20.22 -2.57 6.78
N VAL A 252 18.98 -3.03 6.66
CA VAL A 252 17.76 -2.22 6.72
C VAL A 252 16.73 -2.91 7.61
N VAL A 253 16.10 -2.19 8.54
CA VAL A 253 15.09 -2.75 9.46
C VAL A 253 13.96 -1.75 9.68
N ALA A 254 12.72 -2.24 9.70
CA ALA A 254 11.53 -1.48 10.06
C ALA A 254 10.59 -2.30 10.97
N VAL A 255 9.97 -1.65 11.95
CA VAL A 255 8.98 -2.23 12.86
C VAL A 255 7.76 -1.32 12.98
N VAL A 256 6.59 -1.92 13.14
CA VAL A 256 5.31 -1.21 13.34
C VAL A 256 4.89 -1.34 14.79
N LEU A 257 4.55 -0.21 15.39
CA LEU A 257 4.22 -0.03 16.80
C LEU A 257 2.77 0.44 16.97
N LYS A 258 2.08 -0.06 17.99
CA LYS A 258 0.75 0.39 18.41
C LYS A 258 0.62 0.33 19.94
N ARG A 259 -0.27 1.12 20.54
CA ARG A 259 -0.69 0.94 21.95
C ARG A 259 -1.20 -0.51 22.15
N LEU A 260 -0.70 -1.23 23.15
CA LEU A 260 -0.99 -2.66 23.34
C LEU A 260 -2.50 -2.96 23.43
N ALA A 261 -3.24 -2.14 24.20
CA ALA A 261 -4.70 -2.27 24.32
C ALA A 261 -5.42 -2.13 22.95
N ARG A 262 -4.93 -1.27 22.05
CA ARG A 262 -5.48 -1.11 20.70
C ARG A 262 -5.09 -2.27 19.78
N ALA A 263 -3.87 -2.79 19.91
CA ALA A 263 -3.42 -3.95 19.14
C ALA A 263 -4.26 -5.20 19.44
N LEU A 264 -4.53 -5.46 20.73
CA LEU A 264 -5.39 -6.56 21.16
C LEU A 264 -6.85 -6.37 20.71
N ALA A 265 -7.37 -5.13 20.74
CA ALA A 265 -8.73 -4.81 20.31
C ALA A 265 -8.94 -4.88 18.78
N ASP A 266 -7.95 -4.48 17.98
CA ASP A 266 -7.99 -4.61 16.51
C ASP A 266 -7.71 -6.05 16.03
N GLY A 267 -7.31 -6.96 16.92
CA GLY A 267 -7.01 -8.37 16.59
C GLY A 267 -5.66 -8.57 15.90
N ASP A 268 -4.65 -7.79 16.27
CA ASP A 268 -3.31 -7.83 15.67
C ASP A 268 -2.46 -8.99 16.21
N THR A 269 -1.47 -9.41 15.43
CA THR A 269 -0.38 -10.26 15.93
C THR A 269 0.62 -9.40 16.70
N VAL A 270 0.75 -9.63 18.01
CA VAL A 270 1.79 -9.01 18.84
C VAL A 270 3.03 -9.89 18.81
N HIS A 271 4.17 -9.35 18.37
CA HIS A 271 5.47 -10.03 18.37
C HIS A 271 6.21 -9.91 19.71
N GLY A 272 5.85 -8.91 20.51
CA GLY A 272 6.36 -8.63 21.85
C GLY A 272 5.95 -7.23 22.30
N VAL A 273 6.20 -6.91 23.57
CA VAL A 273 5.74 -5.68 24.22
C VAL A 273 6.92 -4.85 24.71
N ILE A 274 7.02 -3.61 24.24
CA ILE A 274 7.90 -2.59 24.84
C ILE A 274 7.20 -2.12 26.14
N ARG A 275 7.83 -2.42 27.27
CA ARG A 275 7.33 -2.11 28.62
C ARG A 275 7.76 -0.74 29.12
N GLY A 276 8.95 -0.31 28.71
CA GLY A 276 9.54 0.97 29.13
C GLY A 276 10.87 1.20 28.42
N TRP A 277 11.41 2.40 28.60
CA TRP A 277 12.62 2.87 27.93
C TRP A 277 13.33 3.93 28.77
N GLY A 278 14.65 4.01 28.60
CA GLY A 278 15.50 5.02 29.21
C GLY A 278 16.43 5.62 28.18
N VAL A 279 16.43 6.95 28.08
CA VAL A 279 17.31 7.72 27.19
C VAL A 279 18.02 8.79 28.01
N CYS A 280 19.32 8.96 27.77
CA CYS A 280 20.15 10.02 28.35
C CYS A 280 21.40 10.26 27.49
N ASN A 281 22.27 11.18 27.93
CA ASN A 281 23.58 11.42 27.30
C ASN A 281 24.68 11.51 28.38
N ASP A 282 25.88 10.99 28.09
CA ASP A 282 27.06 11.00 28.98
C ASP A 282 27.50 12.42 29.43
N GLY A 283 27.19 13.44 28.64
CA GLY A 283 27.66 14.81 28.82
C GLY A 283 29.19 14.90 28.84
N ALA A 284 29.71 15.73 29.75
CA ALA A 284 31.15 15.89 29.99
C ALA A 284 31.75 14.82 30.93
N GLY A 285 30.97 13.84 31.39
CA GLY A 285 31.38 12.84 32.39
C GLY A 285 32.28 11.70 31.86
N LYS A 286 32.95 11.91 30.72
CA LYS A 286 33.69 10.89 29.96
C LYS A 286 35.05 11.41 29.48
N GLN A 287 36.00 10.50 29.30
CA GLN A 287 37.42 10.84 29.05
C GLN A 287 37.68 11.52 27.69
N ALA A 288 36.80 11.32 26.71
CA ALA A 288 36.85 11.96 25.39
C ALA A 288 35.45 11.93 24.75
N PHE A 289 35.18 12.76 23.74
CA PHE A 289 33.88 12.82 23.05
C PHE A 289 33.36 11.44 22.58
N ALA A 290 34.27 10.63 22.04
CA ALA A 290 33.99 9.28 21.52
C ALA A 290 34.13 8.14 22.55
N ALA A 291 34.48 8.43 23.81
CA ALA A 291 34.58 7.41 24.85
C ALA A 291 33.17 7.10 25.43
N PRO A 292 32.84 5.83 25.72
CA PRO A 292 31.63 5.48 26.45
C PRO A 292 31.74 5.83 27.94
N SER A 293 30.60 5.90 28.64
CA SER A 293 30.54 6.03 30.11
C SER A 293 29.73 4.90 30.72
N ALA A 294 30.29 4.18 31.71
CA ALA A 294 29.54 3.18 32.49
C ALA A 294 28.36 3.83 33.23
N ARG A 295 28.58 5.02 33.81
CA ARG A 295 27.54 5.80 34.50
C ARG A 295 26.41 6.21 33.54
N GLY A 296 26.74 6.70 32.35
CA GLY A 296 25.72 7.08 31.36
C GLY A 296 24.85 5.90 30.93
N GLN A 297 25.41 4.69 30.93
CA GLN A 297 24.68 3.45 30.63
C GLN A 297 23.85 2.97 31.83
N GLN A 298 24.39 3.05 33.04
CA GLN A 298 23.66 2.80 34.29
C GLN A 298 22.41 3.68 34.38
N GLU A 299 22.52 4.98 34.09
CA GLU A 299 21.38 5.91 34.09
C GLU A 299 20.34 5.57 33.02
N ALA A 300 20.74 5.09 31.83
CA ALA A 300 19.81 4.63 30.79
C ALA A 300 19.06 3.35 31.22
N VAL A 301 19.77 2.34 31.71
CA VAL A 301 19.19 1.05 32.16
C VAL A 301 18.23 1.26 33.33
N ARG A 302 18.63 2.05 34.34
CA ARG A 302 17.80 2.35 35.52
C ARG A 302 16.50 3.05 35.12
N ARG A 303 16.58 4.12 34.32
CA ARG A 303 15.39 4.83 33.77
C ARG A 303 14.44 3.87 33.03
N ALA A 304 14.97 2.92 32.28
CA ALA A 304 14.16 1.98 31.52
C ALA A 304 13.41 0.97 32.41
N LEU A 305 14.07 0.43 33.44
CA LEU A 305 13.46 -0.44 34.46
C LEU A 305 12.39 0.30 35.27
N ASP A 306 12.69 1.53 35.70
CA ASP A 306 11.78 2.37 36.50
C ASP A 306 10.53 2.75 35.69
N HIS A 307 10.71 3.14 34.43
CA HIS A 307 9.59 3.43 33.52
C HIS A 307 8.78 2.17 33.19
N ALA A 308 9.43 1.00 33.05
CA ALA A 308 8.74 -0.26 32.83
C ALA A 308 8.00 -0.79 34.07
N GLY A 309 8.32 -0.29 35.28
CA GLY A 309 7.78 -0.76 36.54
C GLY A 309 8.18 -2.20 36.87
N VAL A 310 9.43 -2.60 36.59
CA VAL A 310 9.94 -3.96 36.83
C VAL A 310 11.34 -3.96 37.48
N GLY A 311 11.61 -4.95 38.33
CA GLY A 311 12.94 -5.19 38.89
C GLY A 311 13.86 -5.91 37.90
N ALA A 312 15.15 -5.59 37.96
CA ALA A 312 16.20 -6.19 37.13
C ALA A 312 16.37 -7.72 37.34
N ASP A 313 15.93 -8.24 38.48
CA ASP A 313 15.89 -9.67 38.81
C ASP A 313 14.95 -10.48 37.88
N THR A 314 14.00 -9.79 37.24
CA THR A 314 13.05 -10.37 36.27
C THR A 314 13.55 -10.34 34.82
N ILE A 315 14.69 -9.69 34.54
CA ILE A 315 15.27 -9.62 33.18
C ILE A 315 16.19 -10.83 32.96
N GLY A 316 15.76 -11.78 32.13
CA GLY A 316 16.49 -13.03 31.87
C GLY A 316 17.44 -12.98 30.66
N TYR A 317 17.32 -11.95 29.82
CA TYR A 317 18.15 -11.76 28.62
C TYR A 317 18.54 -10.30 28.45
N LEU A 318 19.76 -10.04 27.99
CA LEU A 318 20.27 -8.70 27.68
C LEU A 318 20.92 -8.72 26.29
N GLU A 319 20.22 -8.14 25.31
CA GLU A 319 20.79 -7.83 24.01
C GLU A 319 21.58 -6.52 24.10
N THR A 320 22.89 -6.67 24.10
CA THR A 320 23.87 -5.61 24.31
C THR A 320 24.15 -4.79 23.06
N HIS A 321 24.75 -3.62 23.25
CA HIS A 321 25.42 -2.90 22.18
C HIS A 321 26.64 -3.68 21.68
N GLY A 322 27.41 -4.36 22.55
CA GLY A 322 28.18 -5.57 22.25
C GLY A 322 29.04 -5.49 20.98
N THR A 323 30.10 -4.68 21.03
CA THR A 323 30.85 -4.27 19.82
C THR A 323 32.07 -5.11 19.50
N GLY A 324 32.49 -5.99 20.42
CA GLY A 324 33.77 -6.70 20.31
C GLY A 324 34.97 -5.79 20.56
N THR A 325 34.78 -4.67 21.26
CA THR A 325 35.87 -3.74 21.58
C THR A 325 36.40 -4.02 22.98
N LEU A 326 37.71 -4.26 23.09
CA LEU A 326 38.40 -4.74 24.31
C LEU A 326 38.10 -3.92 25.58
N LYS A 327 37.76 -2.62 25.43
CA LYS A 327 37.36 -1.73 26.53
C LYS A 327 35.86 -1.38 26.57
N GLY A 328 35.17 -1.35 25.42
CA GLY A 328 33.76 -0.97 25.39
C GLY A 328 32.88 -2.05 26.01
N ASP A 329 33.15 -3.31 25.68
CA ASP A 329 32.40 -4.46 26.17
C ASP A 329 32.43 -4.58 27.73
N PRO A 330 33.58 -4.41 28.44
CA PRO A 330 33.59 -4.26 29.91
C PRO A 330 32.82 -3.05 30.47
N ILE A 331 32.93 -1.88 29.83
CA ILE A 331 32.26 -0.65 30.30
C ILE A 331 30.73 -0.77 30.18
N GLU A 332 30.23 -1.55 29.21
CA GLU A 332 28.80 -1.87 29.10
C GLU A 332 28.31 -2.80 30.22
N LEU A 333 29.06 -3.86 30.55
CA LEU A 333 28.70 -4.74 31.68
C LEU A 333 28.83 -4.03 33.04
N GLU A 334 29.81 -3.13 33.21
CA GLU A 334 29.93 -2.28 34.40
C GLU A 334 28.67 -1.41 34.58
N GLY A 335 28.25 -0.70 33.53
CA GLY A 335 27.08 0.18 33.56
C GLY A 335 25.77 -0.58 33.79
N ALA A 336 25.54 -1.67 33.05
CA ALA A 336 24.34 -2.49 33.22
C ALA A 336 24.32 -3.19 34.58
N GLY A 337 25.45 -3.76 35.02
CA GLY A 337 25.58 -4.44 36.31
C GLY A 337 25.34 -3.49 37.48
N ALA A 338 25.87 -2.27 37.41
CA ALA A 338 25.66 -1.24 38.43
C ALA A 338 24.21 -0.71 38.48
N ALA A 339 23.38 -0.94 37.46
CA ALA A 339 21.95 -0.67 37.51
C ALA A 339 21.17 -1.86 38.09
N TYR A 340 21.53 -3.09 37.69
CA TYR A 340 20.90 -4.33 38.15
C TYR A 340 21.15 -4.58 39.66
N ARG A 341 22.35 -4.25 40.16
CA ARG A 341 22.73 -4.34 41.57
C ARG A 341 21.97 -3.39 42.51
N GLN A 342 21.12 -2.50 41.98
CA GLN A 342 20.20 -1.71 42.79
C GLN A 342 18.93 -2.50 43.17
N ASP A 343 18.59 -3.54 42.38
CA ASP A 343 17.41 -4.38 42.60
C ASP A 343 17.78 -5.79 43.13
N THR A 344 18.96 -6.33 42.80
CA THR A 344 19.33 -7.70 43.21
C THR A 344 20.83 -8.01 43.29
N ASP A 345 21.19 -8.83 44.28
CA ASP A 345 22.52 -9.44 44.44
C ASP A 345 22.73 -10.71 43.62
N ARG A 346 21.69 -11.24 42.95
CA ARG A 346 21.76 -12.49 42.17
C ARG A 346 22.87 -12.44 41.11
N THR A 347 23.59 -13.54 40.93
CA THR A 347 24.62 -13.72 39.90
C THR A 347 24.19 -14.68 38.79
N GLY A 348 24.84 -14.61 37.63
CA GLY A 348 24.78 -15.61 36.57
C GLY A 348 23.37 -16.01 36.07
N TYR A 349 22.39 -15.11 36.10
CA TYR A 349 20.99 -15.42 35.76
C TYR A 349 20.48 -14.74 34.48
N CYS A 350 21.12 -13.65 34.06
CA CYS A 350 20.75 -12.90 32.86
C CYS A 350 21.70 -13.25 31.71
N ALA A 351 21.19 -13.84 30.62
CA ALA A 351 22.04 -14.23 29.51
C ALA A 351 22.37 -13.04 28.59
N LEU A 352 23.63 -12.90 28.20
CA LEU A 352 24.09 -11.87 27.26
C LEU A 352 23.83 -12.27 25.80
N GLY A 353 23.64 -11.27 24.95
CA GLY A 353 23.59 -11.42 23.50
C GLY A 353 24.14 -10.19 22.78
N ALA A 354 24.73 -10.41 21.60
CA ALA A 354 25.05 -9.34 20.66
C ALA A 354 24.82 -9.84 19.22
N VAL A 355 23.87 -9.26 18.48
CA VAL A 355 23.56 -9.63 17.08
C VAL A 355 24.72 -9.29 16.13
N LYS A 356 25.55 -8.32 16.53
CA LYS A 356 26.68 -7.83 15.74
C LYS A 356 27.75 -8.90 15.49
N THR A 357 27.83 -9.95 16.31
CA THR A 357 28.73 -11.08 16.05
C THR A 357 28.29 -11.92 14.84
N ASN A 358 27.01 -11.87 14.48
CA ASN A 358 26.47 -12.59 13.33
C ASN A 358 26.55 -11.74 12.06
N ILE A 359 26.09 -10.48 12.13
CA ILE A 359 25.80 -9.63 10.95
C ILE A 359 26.55 -8.30 10.92
N GLY A 360 27.53 -8.09 11.81
CA GLY A 360 28.30 -6.84 11.90
C GLY A 360 27.56 -5.68 12.56
N HIS A 361 28.27 -4.55 12.66
CA HIS A 361 27.70 -3.32 13.19
C HIS A 361 27.03 -2.53 12.05
N LEU A 362 25.69 -2.59 12.02
CA LEU A 362 24.82 -1.98 11.00
C LEU A 362 24.62 -0.47 11.18
N ASP A 363 25.67 0.27 11.54
CA ASP A 363 25.63 1.69 11.92
C ASP A 363 24.35 2.06 12.72
N VAL A 364 23.51 2.97 12.21
CA VAL A 364 22.24 3.44 12.79
C VAL A 364 21.20 2.34 12.99
N ALA A 365 21.17 1.30 12.15
CA ALA A 365 20.17 0.21 12.18
C ALA A 365 20.49 -0.88 13.20
N SER A 366 21.68 -0.84 13.81
CA SER A 366 22.16 -1.83 14.80
C SER A 366 21.21 -2.06 15.98
N GLY A 367 20.55 -1.00 16.43
CA GLY A 367 19.61 -1.06 17.56
C GLY A 367 18.36 -1.85 17.22
N LEU A 368 17.74 -1.57 16.07
CA LEU A 368 16.56 -2.31 15.59
C LEU A 368 16.88 -3.79 15.27
N ALA A 369 18.07 -4.11 14.75
CA ALA A 369 18.48 -5.50 14.59
C ALA A 369 18.58 -6.25 15.93
N GLY A 370 19.06 -5.57 16.98
CA GLY A 370 19.03 -6.07 18.36
C GLY A 370 17.60 -6.26 18.89
N LEU A 371 16.70 -5.30 18.66
CA LEU A 371 15.28 -5.41 19.01
C LEU A 371 14.64 -6.64 18.34
N VAL A 372 14.82 -6.83 17.03
CA VAL A 372 14.27 -7.98 16.30
C VAL A 372 14.82 -9.29 16.86
N LYS A 373 16.13 -9.38 17.15
CA LYS A 373 16.72 -10.55 17.81
C LYS A 373 16.08 -10.82 19.17
N ALA A 374 15.95 -9.82 20.03
CA ALA A 374 15.36 -9.98 21.35
C ALA A 374 13.88 -10.43 21.28
N LEU A 375 13.10 -9.91 20.31
CA LEU A 375 11.74 -10.37 20.04
C LEU A 375 11.70 -11.85 19.59
N LEU A 376 12.66 -12.30 18.77
CA LEU A 376 12.77 -13.71 18.39
C LEU A 376 13.14 -14.61 19.58
N VAL A 377 14.08 -14.18 20.42
CA VAL A 377 14.49 -14.90 21.65
C VAL A 377 13.33 -15.05 22.64
N LEU A 378 12.52 -13.99 22.82
CA LEU A 378 11.27 -14.03 23.59
C LEU A 378 10.25 -15.00 22.95
N LYS A 379 9.91 -14.79 21.67
CA LYS A 379 8.93 -15.59 20.91
C LYS A 379 9.24 -17.08 20.88
N HIS A 380 10.52 -17.46 20.84
CA HIS A 380 10.93 -18.87 20.82
C HIS A 380 11.20 -19.46 22.21
N GLY A 381 11.22 -18.65 23.28
CA GLY A 381 11.51 -19.11 24.64
C GLY A 381 12.87 -19.81 24.76
N VAL A 382 13.87 -19.39 23.97
CA VAL A 382 15.16 -20.06 23.81
C VAL A 382 16.28 -19.02 23.67
N ILE A 383 17.32 -19.15 24.48
CA ILE A 383 18.51 -18.29 24.46
C ILE A 383 19.54 -18.89 23.47
N PRO A 384 19.97 -18.12 22.46
CA PRO A 384 20.98 -18.53 21.48
C PRO A 384 22.42 -18.33 22.00
N PRO A 385 23.43 -18.99 21.40
CA PRO A 385 24.83 -18.69 21.67
C PRO A 385 25.22 -17.29 21.19
N ILE A 386 26.31 -16.74 21.72
CA ILE A 386 26.98 -15.56 21.14
C ILE A 386 27.88 -16.02 19.99
N GLY A 387 27.75 -15.40 18.82
CA GLY A 387 28.49 -15.76 17.62
C GLY A 387 30.01 -15.60 17.82
N GLY A 388 30.78 -16.64 17.50
CA GLY A 388 32.25 -16.62 17.61
C GLY A 388 32.81 -16.40 19.04
N PHE A 389 31.99 -16.56 20.08
CA PHE A 389 32.43 -16.49 21.48
C PHE A 389 33.09 -17.81 21.91
N SER A 390 34.32 -17.73 22.42
CA SER A 390 35.08 -18.85 22.95
C SER A 390 35.25 -18.70 24.45
N ASP A 391 36.11 -17.78 24.90
CA ASP A 391 36.49 -17.61 26.30
C ASP A 391 36.22 -16.17 26.76
N PRO A 392 35.72 -15.95 27.98
CA PRO A 392 35.37 -14.60 28.43
C PRO A 392 36.61 -13.72 28.57
N ASN A 393 36.51 -12.46 28.12
CA ASN A 393 37.47 -11.41 28.45
C ASN A 393 37.53 -11.24 29.99
N PRO A 394 38.69 -11.43 30.64
CA PRO A 394 38.80 -11.35 32.11
C PRO A 394 38.38 -10.00 32.71
N LEU A 395 38.37 -8.93 31.92
CA LEU A 395 37.94 -7.59 32.36
C LEU A 395 36.41 -7.49 32.58
N LEU A 396 35.63 -8.51 32.22
CA LEU A 396 34.16 -8.51 32.33
C LEU A 396 33.63 -8.82 33.74
N GLY A 397 34.44 -9.45 34.60
CA GLY A 397 34.02 -9.81 35.97
C GLY A 397 32.78 -10.72 36.06
N LEU A 398 32.55 -11.58 35.05
CA LEU A 398 31.28 -12.31 34.90
C LEU A 398 30.86 -13.13 36.14
N GLU A 399 31.82 -13.72 36.85
CA GLU A 399 31.58 -14.62 37.99
C GLU A 399 30.77 -13.96 39.12
N ASP A 400 31.06 -12.70 39.42
CA ASP A 400 30.36 -11.89 40.44
C ASP A 400 29.22 -11.02 39.85
N SER A 401 28.95 -11.14 38.55
CA SER A 401 27.98 -10.31 37.83
C SER A 401 26.58 -10.94 37.76
N PRO A 402 25.51 -10.15 37.48
CA PRO A 402 24.20 -10.69 37.11
C PRO A 402 24.22 -11.58 35.86
N PHE A 403 25.27 -11.49 35.04
CA PHE A 403 25.29 -11.88 33.64
C PHE A 403 26.08 -13.16 33.38
N TYR A 404 25.78 -13.83 32.25
CA TYR A 404 26.62 -14.88 31.71
C TYR A 404 26.56 -14.91 30.17
N ALA A 405 27.63 -15.41 29.54
CA ALA A 405 27.74 -15.52 28.08
C ALA A 405 27.35 -16.93 27.60
N PRO A 406 26.23 -17.12 26.88
CA PRO A 406 25.81 -18.43 26.39
C PRO A 406 26.75 -18.94 25.29
N ARG A 407 27.33 -20.12 25.51
CA ARG A 407 28.17 -20.87 24.55
C ARG A 407 27.39 -21.84 23.66
N ALA A 408 26.12 -22.13 23.99
CA ALA A 408 25.26 -23.07 23.29
C ALA A 408 23.79 -22.64 23.36
N LEU A 409 22.97 -23.20 22.48
CA LEU A 409 21.52 -23.02 22.46
C LEU A 409 20.88 -23.68 23.70
N GLN A 410 20.04 -22.94 24.43
CA GLN A 410 19.43 -23.43 25.68
C GLN A 410 17.98 -22.93 25.87
N PRO A 411 17.08 -23.70 26.50
CA PRO A 411 15.73 -23.23 26.83
C PRO A 411 15.74 -22.05 27.81
N TRP A 412 14.79 -21.13 27.65
CA TRP A 412 14.49 -20.07 28.62
C TRP A 412 13.17 -20.41 29.33
N PRO A 413 13.21 -20.98 30.54
CA PRO A 413 12.01 -21.42 31.26
C PRO A 413 11.17 -20.24 31.75
N GLU A 414 9.84 -20.45 31.83
CA GLU A 414 8.91 -19.58 32.54
C GLU A 414 9.10 -19.72 34.05
N ASN A 415 9.22 -18.58 34.75
CA ASN A 415 9.55 -18.53 36.18
C ASN A 415 8.49 -17.71 36.96
N GLY A 416 7.21 -17.91 36.67
CA GLY A 416 6.09 -17.25 37.35
C GLY A 416 5.85 -15.78 36.96
N THR A 417 6.84 -15.11 36.35
CA THR A 417 6.66 -13.86 35.59
C THR A 417 6.86 -14.12 34.09
N PRO A 418 6.25 -13.30 33.21
CA PRO A 418 6.58 -13.31 31.79
C PRO A 418 8.09 -13.12 31.54
N ARG A 419 8.62 -13.71 30.47
CA ARG A 419 9.99 -13.50 29.99
C ARG A 419 10.20 -12.03 29.64
N ARG A 420 11.33 -11.47 30.10
CA ARG A 420 11.72 -10.06 29.84
C ARG A 420 13.16 -9.95 29.39
N ALA A 421 13.37 -9.06 28.43
CA ALA A 421 14.68 -8.79 27.84
C ALA A 421 15.02 -7.29 27.90
N GLY A 422 16.27 -6.96 28.20
CA GLY A 422 16.83 -5.64 27.96
C GLY A 422 17.42 -5.54 26.54
N VAL A 423 17.33 -4.37 25.91
CA VAL A 423 18.01 -4.06 24.64
C VAL A 423 18.73 -2.73 24.73
N THR A 424 20.06 -2.73 24.53
CA THR A 424 20.92 -1.54 24.62
C THR A 424 21.40 -1.09 23.23
N SER A 425 21.42 0.23 22.97
CA SER A 425 22.32 0.79 21.96
C SER A 425 22.89 2.15 22.36
N LEU A 426 24.17 2.37 22.01
CA LEU A 426 25.01 3.46 22.48
C LEU A 426 25.54 4.23 21.28
N GLY A 427 25.23 5.52 21.18
CA GLY A 427 25.71 6.38 20.11
C GLY A 427 27.08 6.98 20.43
N ILE A 428 27.99 7.04 19.46
CA ILE A 428 29.17 7.92 19.56
C ILE A 428 28.69 9.37 19.75
N GLY A 429 29.37 10.13 20.61
CA GLY A 429 28.83 11.36 21.20
C GLY A 429 28.07 11.14 22.51
N GLY A 430 27.75 9.89 22.85
CA GLY A 430 27.34 9.45 24.20
C GLY A 430 25.86 9.38 24.48
N THR A 431 25.01 9.32 23.45
CA THR A 431 23.55 9.15 23.64
C THR A 431 23.24 7.67 23.83
N ASN A 432 22.77 7.32 25.02
CA ASN A 432 22.53 5.95 25.44
C ASN A 432 21.02 5.66 25.45
N VAL A 433 20.62 4.53 24.89
CA VAL A 433 19.23 4.05 24.91
C VAL A 433 19.19 2.63 25.46
N HIS A 434 18.27 2.38 26.39
CA HIS A 434 17.90 1.04 26.82
C HIS A 434 16.38 0.86 26.73
N LEU A 435 15.93 -0.28 26.21
CA LEU A 435 14.52 -0.69 26.15
C LEU A 435 14.30 -1.92 27.05
N ILE A 436 13.18 -1.96 27.77
CA ILE A 436 12.70 -3.17 28.43
C ILE A 436 11.58 -3.78 27.59
N LEU A 437 11.76 -5.04 27.23
CA LEU A 437 10.80 -5.86 26.50
C LEU A 437 10.19 -6.94 27.39
N GLU A 438 8.97 -7.33 27.07
CA GLU A 438 8.25 -8.48 27.62
C GLU A 438 7.71 -9.33 26.46
N GLU A 439 7.58 -10.64 26.67
CA GLU A 439 7.00 -11.53 25.66
C GLU A 439 5.54 -11.16 25.33
N ALA A 440 5.07 -11.58 24.15
CA ALA A 440 3.71 -11.29 23.72
C ALA A 440 2.68 -11.94 24.66
N PRO A 441 1.59 -11.25 25.04
CA PRO A 441 0.54 -11.87 25.85
C PRO A 441 -0.16 -12.98 25.07
N GLU A 442 -0.48 -14.08 25.75
CA GLU A 442 -1.20 -15.21 25.15
C GLU A 442 -2.50 -14.76 24.47
N PRO A 443 -2.72 -15.08 23.18
CA PRO A 443 -3.89 -14.60 22.45
C PRO A 443 -5.19 -15.16 23.04
N GLY A 444 -6.03 -14.26 23.59
CA GLY A 444 -7.29 -14.63 24.24
C GLY A 444 -8.24 -15.48 23.37
N PRO A 445 -9.25 -16.13 23.98
CA PRO A 445 -10.16 -17.02 23.25
C PRO A 445 -10.91 -16.31 22.13
N ARG A 446 -11.13 -17.01 21.01
CA ARG A 446 -11.94 -16.50 19.88
C ARG A 446 -13.43 -16.74 20.14
N SER A 447 -14.22 -15.67 20.09
CA SER A 447 -15.69 -15.73 20.09
C SER A 447 -16.23 -15.48 18.68
N ALA A 448 -16.03 -16.43 17.77
CA ALA A 448 -16.63 -16.38 16.45
C ALA A 448 -18.13 -16.70 16.55
N THR A 449 -18.98 -15.80 16.05
CA THR A 449 -20.43 -16.00 15.90
C THR A 449 -20.82 -16.37 14.47
N ALA A 450 -19.89 -16.33 13.53
CA ALA A 450 -20.15 -16.60 12.11
C ALA A 450 -18.95 -17.23 11.39
N ALA A 451 -19.23 -18.03 10.36
CA ALA A 451 -18.21 -18.62 9.50
C ALA A 451 -17.51 -17.56 8.61
N PRO A 452 -16.19 -17.68 8.36
CA PRO A 452 -15.49 -16.79 7.45
C PRO A 452 -15.93 -17.00 5.99
N PRO A 453 -15.80 -15.97 5.12
CA PRO A 453 -15.94 -16.15 3.67
C PRO A 453 -14.98 -17.21 3.13
N ASP A 454 -15.36 -17.89 2.05
CA ASP A 454 -14.57 -18.94 1.38
C ASP A 454 -13.69 -18.37 0.24
N VAL A 455 -13.18 -17.14 0.41
CA VAL A 455 -12.45 -16.40 -0.63
C VAL A 455 -11.12 -15.86 -0.10
N LEU A 456 -10.06 -16.06 -0.87
CA LEU A 456 -8.73 -15.49 -0.67
C LEU A 456 -8.47 -14.46 -1.77
N LEU A 457 -8.03 -13.25 -1.39
CA LEU A 457 -7.73 -12.18 -2.34
C LEU A 457 -6.23 -12.05 -2.57
N VAL A 458 -5.83 -11.82 -3.82
CA VAL A 458 -4.45 -11.47 -4.19
C VAL A 458 -4.51 -10.37 -5.25
N SER A 459 -3.73 -9.30 -5.06
CA SER A 459 -3.65 -8.20 -6.03
C SER A 459 -2.20 -7.82 -6.34
N ALA A 460 -1.99 -7.02 -7.39
CA ALA A 460 -0.72 -6.35 -7.67
C ALA A 460 -0.81 -5.17 -8.65
N THR A 461 0.26 -4.40 -8.78
CA THR A 461 0.42 -3.33 -9.78
C THR A 461 0.85 -3.83 -11.16
N SER A 462 1.37 -5.05 -11.28
CA SER A 462 1.62 -5.73 -12.57
C SER A 462 1.07 -7.16 -12.62
N ARG A 463 1.01 -7.76 -13.82
CA ARG A 463 0.57 -9.16 -14.00
C ARG A 463 1.62 -10.14 -13.47
N GLU A 464 2.88 -9.74 -13.55
CA GLU A 464 4.07 -10.47 -13.15
C GLU A 464 4.12 -10.53 -11.61
N ALA A 465 4.00 -9.38 -10.96
CA ALA A 465 3.86 -9.26 -9.51
C ALA A 465 2.63 -10.00 -8.97
N LEU A 466 1.51 -10.03 -9.71
CA LEU A 466 0.33 -10.81 -9.33
C LEU A 466 0.65 -12.32 -9.30
N ALA A 467 1.40 -12.81 -10.27
CA ALA A 467 1.84 -14.20 -10.32
C ALA A 467 2.87 -14.52 -9.22
N ASP A 468 3.75 -13.60 -8.86
CA ASP A 468 4.70 -13.78 -7.75
C ASP A 468 4.04 -13.68 -6.37
N ASN A 469 3.08 -12.76 -6.18
CA ASN A 469 2.24 -12.70 -4.98
C ASN A 469 1.45 -14.00 -4.81
N ALA A 470 0.86 -14.53 -5.90
CA ALA A 470 0.17 -15.81 -5.91
C ALA A 470 1.10 -16.99 -5.57
N ARG A 471 2.29 -17.10 -6.22
CA ARG A 471 3.32 -18.11 -5.91
C ARG A 471 3.74 -18.06 -4.43
N SER A 472 4.04 -16.86 -3.94
CA SER A 472 4.50 -16.61 -2.57
C SER A 472 3.44 -16.98 -1.52
N LEU A 473 2.16 -16.72 -1.80
CA LEU A 473 1.07 -17.07 -0.89
C LEU A 473 0.75 -18.57 -0.93
N ARG A 474 0.71 -19.19 -2.12
CA ARG A 474 0.61 -20.65 -2.35
C ARG A 474 1.64 -21.39 -1.50
N ASP A 475 2.88 -20.95 -1.55
CA ASP A 475 4.00 -21.47 -0.76
C ASP A 475 3.77 -21.48 0.76
N VAL A 476 3.24 -20.38 1.31
CA VAL A 476 2.94 -20.29 2.74
C VAL A 476 1.73 -21.14 3.12
N LEU A 477 0.69 -21.21 2.26
CA LEU A 477 -0.47 -22.06 2.49
C LEU A 477 -0.11 -23.56 2.49
N ARG A 478 0.83 -24.00 1.65
CA ARG A 478 1.40 -25.36 1.68
C ARG A 478 2.24 -25.62 2.94
N ARG A 479 3.03 -24.64 3.41
CA ARG A 479 3.87 -24.77 4.62
C ARG A 479 3.11 -24.64 5.94
N ARG A 480 1.97 -23.94 5.97
CA ARG A 480 1.18 -23.63 7.17
C ARG A 480 -0.29 -24.03 6.99
N THR A 481 -0.55 -25.31 6.73
CA THR A 481 -1.88 -25.87 6.44
C THR A 481 -2.92 -25.70 7.56
N ALA A 482 -2.48 -25.45 8.79
CA ALA A 482 -3.34 -25.22 9.96
C ALA A 482 -3.76 -23.75 10.17
N LEU A 483 -3.45 -22.83 9.23
CA LEU A 483 -3.87 -21.42 9.34
C LEU A 483 -5.41 -21.30 9.32
N PRO A 484 -6.03 -20.60 10.30
CA PRO A 484 -7.46 -20.37 10.30
C PRO A 484 -7.90 -19.53 9.09
N MET A 485 -8.93 -19.99 8.37
CA MET A 485 -9.51 -19.27 7.22
C MET A 485 -9.90 -17.82 7.58
N ALA A 486 -10.44 -17.59 8.78
CA ALA A 486 -10.80 -16.24 9.22
C ALA A 486 -9.59 -15.27 9.26
N ASP A 487 -8.40 -15.74 9.65
CA ASP A 487 -7.19 -14.93 9.67
C ASP A 487 -6.67 -14.65 8.24
N LEU A 488 -6.75 -15.66 7.37
CA LEU A 488 -6.37 -15.54 5.96
C LEU A 488 -7.23 -14.52 5.22
N VAL A 489 -8.56 -14.60 5.34
CA VAL A 489 -9.46 -13.65 4.68
C VAL A 489 -9.34 -12.26 5.31
N THR A 490 -9.27 -12.15 6.64
CA THR A 490 -9.09 -10.85 7.30
C THR A 490 -7.80 -10.16 6.86
N THR A 491 -6.68 -10.89 6.80
CA THR A 491 -5.39 -10.31 6.40
C THR A 491 -5.34 -10.01 4.91
N THR A 492 -5.88 -10.85 4.03
CA THR A 492 -5.87 -10.57 2.57
C THR A 492 -6.88 -9.51 2.13
N ALA A 493 -8.01 -9.37 2.84
CA ALA A 493 -8.99 -8.34 2.54
C ALA A 493 -8.66 -6.97 3.17
N LEU A 494 -8.30 -6.94 4.46
CA LEU A 494 -8.13 -5.70 5.22
C LEU A 494 -6.66 -5.28 5.38
N GLY A 495 -5.74 -6.25 5.32
CA GLY A 495 -4.31 -6.05 5.56
C GLY A 495 -3.46 -5.92 4.30
N ARG A 496 -4.06 -5.74 3.11
CA ARG A 496 -3.36 -5.55 1.83
C ARG A 496 -3.95 -4.41 1.01
N SER A 497 -3.10 -3.72 0.25
CA SER A 497 -3.53 -2.77 -0.78
C SER A 497 -4.07 -3.54 -1.99
N HIS A 498 -5.10 -3.00 -2.65
CA HIS A 498 -5.82 -3.70 -3.71
C HIS A 498 -5.51 -3.13 -5.09
N GLY A 499 -4.32 -3.45 -5.59
CA GLY A 499 -3.81 -2.99 -6.89
C GLY A 499 -4.65 -3.42 -8.10
N ARG A 500 -4.31 -2.89 -9.29
CA ARG A 500 -5.12 -3.03 -10.50
C ARG A 500 -5.26 -4.46 -11.04
N HIS A 501 -4.28 -5.34 -10.87
CA HIS A 501 -4.41 -6.74 -11.28
C HIS A 501 -4.90 -7.54 -10.08
N ARG A 502 -6.11 -8.10 -10.15
CA ARG A 502 -6.75 -8.79 -9.02
C ARG A 502 -7.12 -10.23 -9.38
N ILE A 503 -6.91 -11.15 -8.44
CA ILE A 503 -7.58 -12.45 -8.40
C ILE A 503 -8.26 -12.68 -7.05
N ALA A 504 -9.38 -13.38 -7.11
CA ALA A 504 -10.07 -13.93 -5.95
C ALA A 504 -10.22 -15.43 -6.16
N VAL A 505 -9.65 -16.21 -5.25
CA VAL A 505 -9.56 -17.68 -5.31
C VAL A 505 -10.45 -18.26 -4.22
N ARG A 506 -11.27 -19.26 -4.56
CA ARG A 506 -12.32 -19.76 -3.65
C ARG A 506 -12.12 -21.20 -3.20
N ALA A 507 -12.00 -21.40 -1.89
CA ALA A 507 -12.01 -22.70 -1.22
C ALA A 507 -12.17 -22.55 0.30
N SER A 508 -12.52 -23.64 0.98
CA SER A 508 -12.76 -23.71 2.43
C SER A 508 -11.54 -24.09 3.30
N THR A 509 -10.38 -24.37 2.70
CA THR A 509 -9.16 -24.76 3.44
C THR A 509 -7.89 -24.17 2.82
N PRO A 510 -6.81 -23.96 3.61
CA PRO A 510 -5.52 -23.48 3.09
C PRO A 510 -4.93 -24.34 1.98
N SER A 511 -5.05 -25.67 2.06
CA SER A 511 -4.55 -26.55 0.99
C SER A 511 -5.33 -26.34 -0.31
N ALA A 512 -6.66 -26.35 -0.26
CA ALA A 512 -7.49 -26.20 -1.46
C ALA A 512 -7.36 -24.79 -2.09
N LEU A 513 -7.07 -23.76 -1.28
CA LEU A 513 -6.67 -22.45 -1.79
C LEU A 513 -5.33 -22.50 -2.54
N ALA A 514 -4.35 -23.25 -2.02
CA ALA A 514 -3.08 -23.47 -2.73
C ALA A 514 -3.25 -24.29 -4.01
N ASP A 515 -4.10 -25.33 -4.01
CA ASP A 515 -4.45 -26.13 -5.19
C ASP A 515 -5.09 -25.26 -6.30
N ALA A 516 -5.97 -24.33 -5.92
CA ALA A 516 -6.62 -23.42 -6.85
C ALA A 516 -5.69 -22.28 -7.34
N LEU A 517 -4.74 -21.82 -6.52
CA LEU A 517 -3.64 -20.93 -6.95
C LEU A 517 -2.71 -21.65 -7.95
N ASP A 518 -2.34 -22.90 -7.69
CA ASP A 518 -1.53 -23.72 -8.60
C ASP A 518 -2.23 -23.93 -9.95
N ALA A 519 -3.55 -24.20 -9.94
CA ALA A 519 -4.35 -24.31 -11.16
C ALA A 519 -4.40 -22.99 -11.97
N TRP A 520 -4.57 -21.84 -11.31
CA TRP A 520 -4.55 -20.52 -11.96
C TRP A 520 -3.16 -20.15 -12.51
N LEU A 521 -2.09 -20.50 -11.80
CA LEU A 521 -0.70 -20.30 -12.26
C LEU A 521 -0.34 -21.17 -13.48
N SER A 522 -1.06 -22.29 -13.70
CA SER A 522 -0.70 -23.30 -14.71
C SER A 522 -1.49 -23.19 -16.02
N GLY A 523 -2.56 -22.40 -16.10
CA GLY A 523 -3.44 -22.43 -17.27
C GLY A 523 -4.66 -21.51 -17.18
N PRO A 524 -5.70 -21.74 -18.03
CA PRO A 524 -6.91 -20.92 -18.02
C PRO A 524 -7.65 -20.99 -16.68
N ALA A 525 -8.10 -19.83 -16.22
CA ALA A 525 -8.70 -19.60 -14.92
C ALA A 525 -9.84 -20.60 -14.58
N PRO A 526 -9.74 -21.37 -13.47
CA PRO A 526 -10.81 -22.24 -13.01
C PRO A 526 -12.11 -21.48 -12.68
N LEU A 527 -13.25 -22.16 -12.72
CA LEU A 527 -14.57 -21.63 -12.27
C LEU A 527 -14.57 -21.08 -10.83
N ALA A 528 -13.63 -21.53 -9.99
CA ALA A 528 -13.42 -21.05 -8.62
C ALA A 528 -12.56 -19.77 -8.52
N THR A 529 -12.22 -19.14 -9.65
CA THR A 529 -11.38 -17.93 -9.70
C THR A 529 -12.04 -16.80 -10.48
N ALA A 530 -12.10 -15.61 -9.88
CA ALA A 530 -12.36 -14.37 -10.58
C ALA A 530 -11.04 -13.65 -10.83
N ALA A 531 -10.85 -13.08 -12.01
CA ALA A 531 -9.62 -12.38 -12.40
C ALA A 531 -9.92 -11.16 -13.27
N GLY A 532 -9.10 -10.11 -13.19
CA GLY A 532 -9.18 -8.98 -14.11
C GLY A 532 -8.17 -7.87 -13.81
N PRO A 533 -7.73 -7.12 -14.84
CA PRO A 533 -7.21 -5.77 -14.64
C PRO A 533 -8.39 -4.80 -14.40
N VAL A 534 -8.27 -3.94 -13.40
CA VAL A 534 -9.10 -2.74 -13.27
C VAL A 534 -8.67 -1.74 -14.36
N PRO A 535 -9.61 -1.07 -15.06
CA PRO A 535 -9.27 0.02 -15.97
C PRO A 535 -8.50 1.15 -15.27
N PRO A 536 -7.61 1.89 -15.97
CA PRO A 536 -6.92 3.04 -15.41
C PRO A 536 -7.86 4.24 -15.22
N GLY A 537 -7.62 5.02 -14.15
CA GLY A 537 -8.38 6.22 -13.78
C GLY A 537 -9.53 5.96 -12.79
N ASP A 538 -9.97 7.02 -12.10
CA ASP A 538 -10.91 6.96 -10.96
C ASP A 538 -12.39 6.72 -11.35
N ALA A 539 -12.63 6.06 -12.48
CA ALA A 539 -13.98 5.78 -12.96
C ALA A 539 -14.65 4.69 -12.10
N PRO A 540 -15.80 4.97 -11.45
CA PRO A 540 -16.46 3.99 -10.59
C PRO A 540 -17.00 2.80 -11.41
N THR A 541 -16.74 1.58 -10.93
CA THR A 541 -17.20 0.33 -11.56
C THR A 541 -18.72 0.34 -11.75
N ARG A 542 -19.16 0.17 -13.01
CA ARG A 542 -20.56 0.25 -13.44
C ARG A 542 -21.27 -1.06 -13.15
N VAL A 543 -21.68 -1.24 -11.90
CA VAL A 543 -22.50 -2.38 -11.46
C VAL A 543 -23.96 -2.10 -11.81
N VAL A 544 -24.61 -2.99 -12.55
CA VAL A 544 -26.04 -2.87 -12.89
C VAL A 544 -26.84 -3.98 -12.21
N PHE A 545 -27.85 -3.59 -11.43
CA PHE A 545 -28.63 -4.54 -10.62
C PHE A 545 -29.83 -5.07 -11.43
N GLN A 546 -30.00 -6.40 -11.44
CA GLN A 546 -31.04 -7.11 -12.18
C GLN A 546 -31.99 -7.82 -11.19
N PHE A 547 -33.22 -7.34 -11.04
CA PHE A 547 -34.17 -7.81 -10.03
C PHE A 547 -35.06 -8.93 -10.56
N THR A 548 -34.95 -10.11 -9.95
CA THR A 548 -35.65 -11.34 -10.38
C THR A 548 -37.18 -11.26 -10.30
N GLY A 549 -37.86 -12.05 -11.14
CA GLY A 549 -39.31 -12.30 -11.04
C GLY A 549 -39.67 -13.47 -10.12
N GLN A 550 -40.97 -13.58 -9.79
CA GLN A 550 -41.57 -14.51 -8.81
C GLN A 550 -41.13 -15.98 -8.99
N GLY A 551 -41.00 -16.46 -10.24
CA GLY A 551 -40.69 -17.88 -10.53
C GLY A 551 -39.37 -18.40 -9.97
N SER A 552 -38.46 -17.51 -9.54
CA SER A 552 -37.18 -17.86 -8.89
C SER A 552 -37.32 -18.20 -7.40
N LEU A 553 -38.32 -17.65 -6.70
CA LEU A 553 -38.46 -17.74 -5.23
C LEU A 553 -38.89 -19.15 -4.78
N ARG A 554 -38.29 -19.65 -3.71
CA ARG A 554 -38.68 -20.89 -3.01
C ARG A 554 -38.55 -20.68 -1.50
N PRO A 555 -39.20 -21.50 -0.65
CA PRO A 555 -39.06 -21.40 0.79
C PRO A 555 -37.60 -21.50 1.27
N GLY A 556 -37.28 -20.87 2.40
CA GLY A 556 -35.93 -20.86 3.00
C GLY A 556 -34.90 -19.94 2.31
N ALA A 557 -35.25 -19.27 1.20
CA ALA A 557 -34.32 -18.51 0.37
C ALA A 557 -33.58 -17.34 1.06
N ALA A 558 -34.04 -16.88 2.23
CA ALA A 558 -33.38 -15.82 3.00
C ALA A 558 -32.63 -16.33 4.25
N ALA A 559 -32.79 -17.60 4.63
CA ALA A 559 -32.40 -18.12 5.95
C ALA A 559 -30.96 -17.78 6.35
N ALA A 560 -29.98 -18.15 5.50
CA ALA A 560 -28.56 -17.91 5.77
C ALA A 560 -28.15 -16.42 5.75
N LEU A 561 -28.91 -15.56 5.06
CA LEU A 561 -28.69 -14.11 5.10
C LEU A 561 -29.25 -13.51 6.39
N TYR A 562 -30.48 -13.91 6.78
CA TYR A 562 -31.15 -13.48 7.99
C TYR A 562 -30.38 -13.91 9.24
N GLU A 563 -29.85 -15.13 9.27
CA GLU A 563 -28.96 -15.58 10.35
C GLU A 563 -27.73 -14.66 10.45
N ARG A 564 -27.04 -14.42 9.33
CA ARG A 564 -25.72 -13.78 9.30
C ARG A 564 -25.72 -12.25 9.44
N PHE A 565 -26.59 -11.53 8.75
CA PHE A 565 -26.45 -10.09 8.53
C PHE A 565 -27.54 -9.28 9.27
N PRO A 566 -27.17 -8.41 10.23
CA PRO A 566 -28.14 -7.58 10.97
C PRO A 566 -29.06 -6.75 10.05
N VAL A 567 -28.50 -6.09 9.04
CA VAL A 567 -29.28 -5.28 8.08
C VAL A 567 -30.34 -6.09 7.31
N VAL A 568 -30.07 -7.38 7.03
CA VAL A 568 -31.05 -8.27 6.39
C VAL A 568 -32.16 -8.62 7.38
N ARG A 569 -31.80 -8.88 8.65
CA ARG A 569 -32.76 -9.15 9.73
C ARG A 569 -33.72 -7.97 9.89
N GLU A 570 -33.18 -6.76 10.05
CA GLU A 570 -33.92 -5.51 10.23
C GLU A 570 -34.90 -5.23 9.07
N VAL A 571 -34.45 -5.35 7.82
CA VAL A 571 -35.30 -5.14 6.64
C VAL A 571 -36.42 -6.18 6.54
N LEU A 572 -36.13 -7.45 6.84
CA LEU A 572 -37.11 -8.53 6.75
C LEU A 572 -38.12 -8.52 7.91
N ASP A 573 -37.69 -8.20 9.13
CA ASP A 573 -38.58 -8.05 10.29
C ASP A 573 -39.52 -6.84 10.15
N ALA A 574 -39.02 -5.69 9.65
CA ALA A 574 -39.85 -4.53 9.35
C ALA A 574 -40.90 -4.83 8.26
N CYS A 575 -40.51 -5.59 7.22
CA CYS A 575 -41.44 -6.05 6.19
C CYS A 575 -42.49 -7.03 6.75
N GLU A 576 -42.15 -7.93 7.67
CA GLU A 576 -43.14 -8.79 8.35
C GLU A 576 -44.13 -7.97 9.18
N GLU A 577 -43.68 -6.95 9.89
CA GLU A 577 -44.55 -6.08 10.71
C GLU A 577 -45.54 -5.27 9.84
N TRP A 578 -45.09 -4.73 8.71
CA TRP A 578 -45.99 -4.10 7.73
C TRP A 578 -46.92 -5.11 7.05
N HIS A 579 -46.42 -6.26 6.59
CA HIS A 579 -47.24 -7.28 5.93
C HIS A 579 -48.37 -7.79 6.84
N ARG A 580 -48.07 -8.06 8.13
CA ARG A 580 -49.07 -8.46 9.12
C ARG A 580 -50.11 -7.37 9.37
N ARG A 581 -49.71 -6.11 9.51
CA ARG A 581 -50.66 -4.98 9.65
C ARG A 581 -51.58 -4.82 8.45
N LEU A 582 -51.08 -5.11 7.25
CA LEU A 582 -51.79 -4.94 5.97
C LEU A 582 -52.70 -6.12 5.57
N THR A 583 -52.40 -7.33 6.05
CA THR A 583 -53.04 -8.57 5.55
C THR A 583 -53.55 -9.51 6.65
N GLY A 584 -53.00 -9.45 7.86
CA GLY A 584 -53.16 -10.47 8.91
C GLY A 584 -52.39 -11.78 8.65
N GLU A 585 -51.82 -11.99 7.46
CA GLU A 585 -51.08 -13.19 7.08
C GLU A 585 -49.56 -13.02 7.38
N PRO A 586 -48.85 -14.07 7.87
CA PRO A 586 -47.39 -14.06 8.01
C PRO A 586 -46.70 -14.32 6.66
N MET A 587 -45.54 -13.71 6.44
CA MET A 587 -44.78 -13.78 5.19
C MET A 587 -43.36 -14.34 5.42
N LEU A 588 -42.67 -13.83 6.44
CA LEU A 588 -41.27 -14.10 6.74
C LEU A 588 -40.97 -15.57 7.02
N ALA A 589 -41.91 -16.32 7.62
CA ALA A 589 -41.73 -17.74 7.88
C ALA A 589 -41.37 -18.52 6.60
N GLY A 590 -42.03 -18.22 5.47
CA GLY A 590 -41.70 -18.83 4.18
C GLY A 590 -40.29 -18.49 3.68
N LEU A 591 -39.77 -17.30 3.97
CA LEU A 591 -38.41 -16.90 3.60
C LEU A 591 -37.33 -17.58 4.44
N LEU A 592 -37.64 -17.99 5.68
CA LEU A 592 -36.67 -18.53 6.64
C LEU A 592 -36.70 -20.06 6.78
N THR A 593 -37.84 -20.72 6.57
CA THR A 593 -37.91 -22.20 6.67
C THR A 593 -37.92 -22.85 5.29
N GLU A 594 -37.01 -23.78 5.04
CA GLU A 594 -37.23 -24.79 3.99
C GLU A 594 -38.41 -25.67 4.41
N GLY A 595 -39.56 -25.46 3.79
CA GLY A 595 -40.80 -26.14 4.17
C GLY A 595 -40.75 -27.63 3.83
N ALA A 596 -41.22 -28.49 4.74
CA ALA A 596 -41.39 -29.94 4.55
C ALA A 596 -42.53 -30.32 3.57
N GLY A 597 -42.72 -29.51 2.52
CA GLY A 597 -43.78 -29.66 1.53
C GLY A 597 -43.38 -30.57 0.37
N THR A 598 -44.36 -30.94 -0.45
CA THR A 598 -44.15 -31.72 -1.67
C THR A 598 -43.27 -30.97 -2.68
N PRO A 599 -42.30 -31.65 -3.33
CA PRO A 599 -41.55 -31.06 -4.43
C PRO A 599 -42.48 -30.55 -5.53
N GLY A 600 -42.34 -29.28 -5.90
CA GLY A 600 -43.18 -28.62 -6.92
C GLY A 600 -44.36 -27.81 -6.38
N ALA A 601 -44.58 -27.74 -5.05
CA ALA A 601 -45.59 -26.87 -4.47
C ALA A 601 -45.36 -25.38 -4.86
N VAL A 602 -46.40 -24.73 -5.39
CA VAL A 602 -46.39 -23.32 -5.77
C VAL A 602 -46.58 -22.44 -4.52
N TRP A 603 -45.69 -21.48 -4.27
CA TRP A 603 -45.88 -20.47 -3.23
C TRP A 603 -47.04 -19.55 -3.67
N PRO A 604 -48.13 -19.42 -2.89
CA PRO A 604 -49.27 -18.56 -3.23
C PRO A 604 -48.86 -17.14 -3.61
N THR A 605 -49.32 -16.68 -4.78
CA THR A 605 -48.93 -15.41 -5.38
C THR A 605 -49.11 -14.19 -4.45
N ALA A 606 -50.12 -14.21 -3.57
CA ALA A 606 -50.39 -13.13 -2.61
C ALA A 606 -49.26 -12.91 -1.58
N THR A 607 -48.58 -13.96 -1.11
CA THR A 607 -47.45 -13.83 -0.17
C THR A 607 -46.09 -13.95 -0.87
N ALA A 608 -46.02 -14.61 -2.04
CA ALA A 608 -44.78 -14.75 -2.81
C ALA A 608 -44.25 -13.41 -3.36
N GLN A 609 -45.13 -12.51 -3.81
CA GLN A 609 -44.73 -11.20 -4.34
C GLN A 609 -44.13 -10.26 -3.28
N PRO A 610 -44.79 -9.98 -2.13
CA PRO A 610 -44.17 -9.17 -1.08
C PRO A 610 -42.95 -9.86 -0.45
N ALA A 611 -42.92 -11.19 -0.35
CA ALA A 611 -41.73 -11.92 0.14
C ALA A 611 -40.51 -11.73 -0.77
N LEU A 612 -40.70 -11.78 -2.10
CA LEU A 612 -39.61 -11.52 -3.05
C LEU A 612 -39.14 -10.06 -2.98
N PHE A 613 -40.07 -9.10 -2.90
CA PHE A 613 -39.74 -7.68 -2.73
C PHE A 613 -38.90 -7.45 -1.45
N ALA A 614 -39.32 -8.01 -0.31
CA ALA A 614 -38.61 -7.88 0.95
C ALA A 614 -37.18 -8.46 0.89
N LEU A 615 -37.02 -9.65 0.32
CA LEU A 615 -35.69 -10.27 0.11
C LEU A 615 -34.81 -9.43 -0.82
N GLN A 616 -35.36 -8.90 -1.91
CA GLN A 616 -34.62 -8.07 -2.85
C GLN A 616 -34.19 -6.74 -2.22
N CYS A 617 -35.04 -6.11 -1.42
CA CYS A 617 -34.69 -4.89 -0.69
C CYS A 617 -33.65 -5.15 0.40
N ALA A 618 -33.70 -6.30 1.08
CA ALA A 618 -32.68 -6.70 2.05
C ALA A 618 -31.32 -6.95 1.38
N LEU A 619 -31.30 -7.58 0.19
CA LEU A 619 -30.10 -7.71 -0.62
C LEU A 619 -29.55 -6.36 -1.09
N VAL A 620 -30.41 -5.41 -1.50
CA VAL A 620 -29.99 -4.04 -1.83
C VAL A 620 -29.32 -3.37 -0.64
N ARG A 621 -29.88 -3.51 0.58
CA ARG A 621 -29.28 -2.95 1.80
C ARG A 621 -27.97 -3.62 2.22
N LEU A 622 -27.84 -4.94 2.04
CA LEU A 622 -26.59 -5.64 2.29
C LEU A 622 -25.47 -5.23 1.31
N TRP A 623 -25.80 -5.09 0.02
CA TRP A 623 -24.84 -4.59 -0.97
C TRP A 623 -24.49 -3.12 -0.73
N ASP A 624 -25.46 -2.29 -0.33
CA ASP A 624 -25.28 -0.90 0.11
C ASP A 624 -24.28 -0.82 1.29
N GLU A 625 -24.47 -1.62 2.34
CA GLU A 625 -23.56 -1.71 3.48
C GLU A 625 -22.16 -2.21 3.03
N SER A 626 -22.10 -3.17 2.12
CA SER A 626 -20.84 -3.66 1.52
C SER A 626 -20.16 -2.69 0.54
N GLY A 627 -20.66 -1.45 0.40
CA GLY A 627 -20.09 -0.37 -0.43
C GLY A 627 -20.64 -0.29 -1.86
N ILE A 628 -21.39 -1.30 -2.30
CA ILE A 628 -21.82 -1.46 -3.69
C ILE A 628 -23.12 -0.69 -3.96
N ARG A 629 -23.15 0.08 -5.06
CA ARG A 629 -24.32 0.82 -5.54
C ARG A 629 -24.63 0.48 -7.01
N PRO A 630 -25.91 0.48 -7.43
CA PRO A 630 -26.25 0.36 -8.84
C PRO A 630 -25.93 1.66 -9.60
N TRP A 631 -25.24 1.54 -10.74
CA TRP A 631 -25.17 2.55 -11.79
C TRP A 631 -26.52 2.68 -12.53
N ALA A 632 -27.13 1.54 -12.83
CA ALA A 632 -28.49 1.42 -13.33
C ALA A 632 -29.17 0.19 -12.70
N VAL A 633 -30.50 0.16 -12.77
CA VAL A 633 -31.33 -0.96 -12.29
C VAL A 633 -32.28 -1.42 -13.40
N THR A 634 -32.62 -2.70 -13.41
CA THR A 634 -33.69 -3.26 -14.25
C THR A 634 -34.38 -4.41 -13.51
N GLY A 635 -35.68 -4.59 -13.74
CA GLY A 635 -36.47 -5.65 -13.10
C GLY A 635 -37.14 -6.58 -14.09
N HIS A 636 -37.54 -7.75 -13.62
CA HIS A 636 -38.34 -8.71 -14.37
C HIS A 636 -39.71 -8.89 -13.71
N SER A 637 -40.77 -8.41 -14.35
CA SER A 637 -42.13 -8.41 -13.79
C SER A 637 -42.13 -7.75 -12.38
N VAL A 638 -42.59 -8.46 -11.35
CA VAL A 638 -42.59 -8.01 -9.95
C VAL A 638 -41.22 -7.49 -9.45
N GLY A 639 -40.11 -7.91 -10.05
CA GLY A 639 -38.79 -7.36 -9.74
C GLY A 639 -38.65 -5.85 -10.01
N GLU A 640 -39.47 -5.25 -10.89
CA GLU A 640 -39.45 -3.79 -11.12
C GLU A 640 -39.85 -2.99 -9.87
N TYR A 641 -40.65 -3.53 -8.95
CA TYR A 641 -41.02 -2.83 -7.72
C TYR A 641 -39.81 -2.67 -6.78
N ALA A 642 -38.98 -3.72 -6.65
CA ALA A 642 -37.72 -3.65 -5.90
C ALA A 642 -36.65 -2.84 -6.65
N ALA A 643 -36.65 -2.83 -7.99
CA ALA A 643 -35.80 -1.94 -8.77
C ALA A 643 -36.19 -0.46 -8.57
N LEU A 644 -37.48 -0.12 -8.51
CA LEU A 644 -37.95 1.24 -8.19
C LEU A 644 -37.57 1.67 -6.77
N PHE A 645 -37.62 0.77 -5.78
CA PHE A 645 -37.06 1.00 -4.45
C PHE A 645 -35.55 1.30 -4.52
N ALA A 646 -34.78 0.47 -5.22
CA ALA A 646 -33.33 0.65 -5.38
C ALA A 646 -32.94 1.91 -6.18
N ALA A 647 -33.81 2.38 -7.06
CA ALA A 647 -33.68 3.66 -7.75
C ALA A 647 -34.15 4.87 -6.90
N GLY A 648 -34.70 4.64 -5.70
CA GLY A 648 -35.18 5.70 -4.80
C GLY A 648 -36.53 6.33 -5.17
N ALA A 649 -37.35 5.64 -5.96
CA ALA A 649 -38.70 6.08 -6.36
C ALA A 649 -39.84 5.52 -5.49
N LEU A 650 -39.53 4.54 -4.62
CA LEU A 650 -40.44 3.95 -3.64
C LEU A 650 -39.74 3.84 -2.28
N SER A 651 -40.49 4.00 -1.19
CA SER A 651 -40.02 3.56 0.13
C SER A 651 -40.16 2.05 0.30
N LEU A 652 -39.54 1.50 1.35
CA LEU A 652 -39.65 0.08 1.69
C LEU A 652 -41.09 -0.31 2.05
N ALA A 653 -41.84 0.58 2.72
CA ALA A 653 -43.24 0.34 3.09
C ALA A 653 -44.15 0.39 1.85
N ASP A 654 -44.02 1.42 1.02
CA ASP A 654 -44.87 1.64 -0.17
C ASP A 654 -44.70 0.51 -1.20
N GLY A 655 -43.46 0.11 -1.48
CA GLY A 655 -43.18 -0.99 -2.40
C GLY A 655 -43.65 -2.35 -1.88
N LEU A 656 -43.64 -2.56 -0.56
CA LEU A 656 -44.20 -3.77 0.05
C LEU A 656 -45.73 -3.76 -0.01
N GLU A 657 -46.39 -2.64 0.30
CA GLU A 657 -47.84 -2.49 0.21
C GLU A 657 -48.33 -2.73 -1.23
N LEU A 658 -47.66 -2.13 -2.22
CA LEU A 658 -47.91 -2.39 -3.63
C LEU A 658 -47.74 -3.87 -4.00
N SER A 659 -46.66 -4.51 -3.55
CA SER A 659 -46.39 -5.92 -3.85
C SER A 659 -47.45 -6.85 -3.24
N ALA A 660 -47.87 -6.57 -2.01
CA ALA A 660 -48.93 -7.32 -1.32
C ALA A 660 -50.31 -7.08 -1.95
N HIS A 661 -50.64 -5.83 -2.29
CA HIS A 661 -51.90 -5.50 -2.98
C HIS A 661 -51.96 -6.14 -4.37
N ARG A 662 -50.88 -6.07 -5.17
CA ARG A 662 -50.80 -6.72 -6.48
C ARG A 662 -50.97 -8.23 -6.36
N GLY A 663 -50.21 -8.87 -5.47
CA GLY A 663 -50.31 -10.31 -5.22
C GLY A 663 -51.71 -10.76 -4.77
N ARG A 664 -52.35 -9.99 -3.88
CA ARG A 664 -53.72 -10.25 -3.39
C ARG A 664 -54.76 -10.08 -4.49
N LEU A 665 -54.73 -8.96 -5.22
CA LEU A 665 -55.67 -8.71 -6.31
C LEU A 665 -55.53 -9.75 -7.44
N MET A 666 -54.30 -10.23 -7.72
CA MET A 666 -54.06 -11.35 -8.64
C MET A 666 -54.61 -12.69 -8.13
N ARG A 667 -54.56 -12.94 -6.82
CA ARG A 667 -55.17 -14.12 -6.19
C ARG A 667 -56.70 -14.07 -6.31
N ASP A 668 -57.28 -12.91 -6.02
CA ASP A 668 -58.71 -12.75 -5.72
C ASP A 668 -59.57 -12.41 -6.95
N HIS A 669 -59.02 -11.76 -7.99
CA HIS A 669 -59.75 -11.37 -9.21
C HIS A 669 -59.34 -12.11 -10.49
N CYS A 670 -58.08 -12.56 -10.61
CA CYS A 670 -57.61 -13.22 -11.83
C CYS A 670 -57.93 -14.73 -11.80
N ALA A 671 -58.42 -15.26 -12.92
CA ALA A 671 -58.73 -16.68 -13.05
C ALA A 671 -57.46 -17.57 -13.00
N PRO A 672 -57.55 -18.83 -12.50
CA PRO A 672 -56.45 -19.78 -12.55
C PRO A 672 -55.91 -19.98 -13.97
N GLY A 673 -54.59 -19.94 -14.11
CA GLY A 673 -53.90 -20.01 -15.39
C GLY A 673 -52.54 -20.69 -15.26
N ALA A 674 -51.86 -20.88 -16.39
CA ALA A 674 -50.52 -21.43 -16.44
C ALA A 674 -49.61 -20.60 -17.35
N MET A 675 -48.30 -20.76 -17.17
CA MET A 675 -47.26 -20.14 -17.98
C MET A 675 -46.21 -21.19 -18.37
N VAL A 676 -45.74 -21.16 -19.61
CA VAL A 676 -44.75 -22.11 -20.15
C VAL A 676 -43.67 -21.35 -20.90
N ALA A 677 -42.41 -21.56 -20.53
CA ALA A 677 -41.26 -21.09 -21.28
C ALA A 677 -41.01 -21.99 -22.50
N VAL A 678 -40.72 -21.39 -23.66
CA VAL A 678 -40.49 -22.11 -24.93
C VAL A 678 -39.20 -21.64 -25.62
N ALA A 679 -38.48 -22.58 -26.24
CA ALA A 679 -37.20 -22.36 -26.93
C ALA A 679 -37.34 -21.80 -28.36
N LEU A 680 -38.33 -20.91 -28.55
CA LEU A 680 -38.77 -20.38 -29.84
C LEU A 680 -38.37 -18.91 -30.06
N GLU A 681 -38.33 -18.52 -31.32
CA GLU A 681 -38.20 -17.12 -31.71
C GLU A 681 -39.51 -16.37 -31.46
N ARG A 682 -39.44 -15.05 -31.24
CA ARG A 682 -40.59 -14.25 -30.79
C ARG A 682 -41.78 -14.34 -31.75
N GLU A 683 -41.53 -14.33 -33.06
CA GLU A 683 -42.57 -14.40 -34.09
C GLU A 683 -43.28 -15.77 -34.06
N SER A 684 -42.53 -16.88 -34.11
CA SER A 684 -43.08 -18.24 -33.99
C SER A 684 -43.82 -18.49 -32.68
N ALA A 685 -43.43 -17.82 -31.58
CA ALA A 685 -44.16 -17.89 -30.31
C ALA A 685 -45.48 -17.10 -30.34
N VAL A 686 -45.54 -15.96 -31.04
CA VAL A 686 -46.80 -15.23 -31.28
C VAL A 686 -47.74 -16.05 -32.17
N GLU A 687 -47.23 -16.70 -33.22
CA GLU A 687 -48.00 -17.62 -34.08
C GLU A 687 -48.51 -18.85 -33.29
N LEU A 688 -47.68 -19.41 -32.42
CA LEU A 688 -48.07 -20.52 -31.54
C LEU A 688 -49.15 -20.11 -30.55
N ALA A 689 -49.07 -18.90 -29.98
CA ALA A 689 -50.12 -18.36 -29.12
C ALA A 689 -51.42 -18.11 -29.90
N ALA A 690 -51.34 -17.47 -31.09
CA ALA A 690 -52.49 -17.19 -31.94
C ALA A 690 -53.24 -18.45 -32.42
N SER A 691 -52.53 -19.58 -32.59
CA SER A 691 -53.15 -20.88 -32.92
C SER A 691 -53.80 -21.59 -31.72
N HIS A 692 -53.69 -21.06 -30.50
CA HIS A 692 -54.26 -21.64 -29.28
C HIS A 692 -55.16 -20.61 -28.55
N PRO A 693 -56.51 -20.69 -28.74
CA PRO A 693 -57.44 -19.71 -28.17
C PRO A 693 -57.25 -19.46 -26.68
N GLY A 694 -57.02 -18.19 -26.33
CA GLY A 694 -56.79 -17.71 -24.97
C GLY A 694 -55.33 -17.70 -24.51
N LEU A 695 -54.36 -18.06 -25.37
CA LEU A 695 -52.93 -17.87 -25.06
C LEU A 695 -52.40 -16.53 -25.59
N GLU A 696 -51.53 -15.91 -24.80
CA GLU A 696 -50.78 -14.69 -25.14
C GLU A 696 -49.28 -14.88 -24.86
N LEU A 697 -48.45 -14.09 -25.55
CA LEU A 697 -47.03 -13.95 -25.24
C LEU A 697 -46.86 -13.04 -24.02
N ALA A 698 -46.48 -13.62 -22.87
CA ALA A 698 -46.34 -12.90 -21.61
C ALA A 698 -44.92 -12.34 -21.37
N VAL A 699 -43.88 -12.97 -21.93
CA VAL A 699 -42.47 -12.57 -21.71
C VAL A 699 -41.62 -12.87 -22.94
N THR A 700 -40.74 -11.93 -23.32
CA THR A 700 -39.59 -12.15 -24.21
C THR A 700 -38.32 -11.92 -23.41
N ASN A 701 -37.62 -13.00 -23.07
CA ASN A 701 -36.38 -12.98 -22.28
C ASN A 701 -35.11 -12.84 -23.15
N GLY A 702 -35.24 -13.12 -24.44
CA GLY A 702 -34.17 -13.07 -25.45
C GLY A 702 -34.68 -13.57 -26.79
N GLU A 703 -33.78 -13.72 -27.76
CA GLU A 703 -34.12 -14.14 -29.13
C GLU A 703 -34.91 -15.46 -29.17
N ARG A 704 -34.36 -16.50 -28.53
CA ARG A 704 -34.94 -17.86 -28.48
C ARG A 704 -35.48 -18.26 -27.11
N SER A 705 -36.02 -17.32 -26.35
CA SER A 705 -36.55 -17.57 -25.00
C SER A 705 -37.79 -16.72 -24.74
N GLN A 706 -38.97 -17.33 -24.92
CA GLN A 706 -40.27 -16.70 -24.71
C GLN A 706 -41.02 -17.40 -23.57
N VAL A 707 -42.03 -16.75 -23.00
CA VAL A 707 -43.03 -17.39 -22.13
C VAL A 707 -44.42 -17.11 -22.66
N LEU A 708 -45.16 -18.18 -22.95
CA LEU A 708 -46.57 -18.14 -23.34
C LEU A 708 -47.44 -18.47 -22.13
N ALA A 709 -48.61 -17.83 -22.03
CA ALA A 709 -49.46 -17.93 -20.86
C ALA A 709 -50.95 -17.81 -21.20
N GLY A 710 -51.80 -18.41 -20.37
CA GLY A 710 -53.26 -18.33 -20.51
C GLY A 710 -53.99 -19.38 -19.68
N PRO A 711 -55.25 -19.73 -20.03
CA PRO A 711 -56.02 -20.76 -19.36
C PRO A 711 -55.30 -22.11 -19.36
N VAL A 712 -55.38 -22.82 -18.23
CA VAL A 712 -54.68 -24.11 -17.99
C VAL A 712 -54.87 -25.08 -19.16
N ALA A 713 -56.12 -25.38 -19.55
CA ALA A 713 -56.41 -26.30 -20.64
C ALA A 713 -55.97 -25.80 -22.05
N GLY A 714 -55.73 -24.50 -22.22
CA GLY A 714 -55.13 -23.95 -23.44
C GLY A 714 -53.62 -24.24 -23.49
N VAL A 715 -52.95 -24.02 -22.36
CA VAL A 715 -51.53 -24.32 -22.17
C VAL A 715 -51.27 -25.83 -22.29
N ASP A 716 -52.13 -26.68 -21.73
CA ASP A 716 -51.99 -28.14 -21.81
C ASP A 716 -52.07 -28.65 -23.27
N ARG A 717 -52.96 -28.07 -24.10
CA ARG A 717 -53.02 -28.38 -25.54
C ARG A 717 -51.78 -27.91 -26.29
N MET A 718 -51.28 -26.72 -25.97
CA MET A 718 -50.04 -26.20 -26.56
C MET A 718 -48.83 -27.06 -26.17
N CYS A 719 -48.77 -27.57 -24.94
CA CYS A 719 -47.73 -28.49 -24.50
C CYS A 719 -47.74 -29.78 -25.34
N ALA A 720 -48.90 -30.44 -25.49
CA ALA A 720 -49.03 -31.61 -26.36
C ALA A 720 -48.62 -31.31 -27.82
N ALA A 721 -49.03 -30.16 -28.36
CA ALA A 721 -48.63 -29.72 -29.70
C ALA A 721 -47.14 -29.32 -29.83
N LEU A 722 -46.42 -29.13 -28.73
CA LEU A 722 -44.96 -28.94 -28.68
C LEU A 722 -44.23 -30.29 -28.55
N ASP A 723 -44.78 -31.23 -27.76
CA ASP A 723 -44.30 -32.61 -27.65
C ASP A 723 -44.37 -33.33 -29.01
N ASP A 724 -45.51 -33.22 -29.72
CA ASP A 724 -45.70 -33.72 -31.10
C ASP A 724 -44.66 -33.15 -32.10
N ARG A 725 -44.09 -31.97 -31.79
CA ARG A 725 -43.07 -31.28 -32.60
C ARG A 725 -41.66 -31.45 -32.05
N GLY A 726 -41.46 -32.22 -30.98
CA GLY A 726 -40.16 -32.37 -30.30
C GLY A 726 -39.56 -31.05 -29.81
N THR A 727 -40.38 -30.02 -29.55
CA THR A 727 -39.92 -28.66 -29.23
C THR A 727 -39.80 -28.47 -27.72
N PRO A 728 -38.61 -28.17 -27.16
CA PRO A 728 -38.43 -28.06 -25.71
C PRO A 728 -39.22 -26.91 -25.07
N TYR A 729 -39.87 -27.23 -23.94
CA TYR A 729 -40.59 -26.27 -23.10
C TYR A 729 -40.44 -26.58 -21.61
N GLU A 730 -40.68 -25.58 -20.75
CA GLU A 730 -40.67 -25.70 -19.28
C GLU A 730 -41.94 -25.04 -18.70
N ARG A 731 -42.75 -25.81 -17.95
CA ARG A 731 -43.92 -25.27 -17.25
C ARG A 731 -43.50 -24.56 -15.98
N LEU A 732 -43.83 -23.27 -15.86
CA LEU A 732 -43.43 -22.44 -14.73
C LEU A 732 -44.30 -22.74 -13.50
N ALA A 733 -43.67 -22.74 -12.32
CA ALA A 733 -44.33 -23.00 -11.03
C ALA A 733 -45.13 -21.77 -10.54
N VAL A 734 -46.22 -21.45 -11.24
CA VAL A 734 -47.15 -20.34 -10.97
C VAL A 734 -48.59 -20.77 -11.20
N ASP A 735 -49.55 -20.08 -10.54
CA ASP A 735 -50.98 -20.43 -10.53
C ASP A 735 -51.88 -19.45 -11.32
N ARG A 736 -51.27 -18.49 -12.03
CA ARG A 736 -51.94 -17.46 -12.84
C ARG A 736 -51.19 -17.23 -14.15
N ALA A 737 -51.90 -16.73 -15.16
CA ALA A 737 -51.32 -16.26 -16.41
C ALA A 737 -51.01 -14.76 -16.29
N PHE A 738 -49.81 -14.40 -15.81
CA PHE A 738 -49.39 -13.01 -15.71
C PHE A 738 -49.09 -12.41 -17.09
N HIS A 739 -49.24 -11.08 -17.23
CA HIS A 739 -48.97 -10.33 -18.47
C HIS A 739 -49.83 -10.78 -19.69
N THR A 740 -51.09 -11.14 -19.43
CA THR A 740 -52.11 -11.49 -20.43
C THR A 740 -53.47 -10.89 -20.03
N ALA A 741 -54.52 -11.07 -20.85
CA ALA A 741 -55.88 -10.64 -20.57
C ALA A 741 -56.44 -11.24 -19.27
N ALA A 742 -55.90 -12.37 -18.79
CA ALA A 742 -56.25 -12.94 -17.49
C ALA A 742 -55.90 -12.02 -16.31
N THR A 743 -55.10 -10.96 -16.51
CA THR A 743 -54.81 -9.90 -15.52
C THR A 743 -55.77 -8.72 -15.56
N GLU A 744 -56.58 -8.55 -16.61
CA GLU A 744 -57.48 -7.40 -16.77
C GLU A 744 -58.47 -7.20 -15.59
N PRO A 745 -59.09 -8.26 -15.00
CA PRO A 745 -60.04 -8.11 -13.89
C PRO A 745 -59.49 -7.47 -12.60
N MET A 746 -58.17 -7.31 -12.45
CA MET A 746 -57.57 -6.64 -11.29
C MET A 746 -57.14 -5.18 -11.55
N LEU A 747 -57.12 -4.70 -12.80
CA LEU A 747 -56.42 -3.47 -13.16
C LEU A 747 -57.06 -2.22 -12.52
N ASP A 748 -58.38 -2.08 -12.57
CA ASP A 748 -59.09 -0.95 -11.96
C ASP A 748 -58.87 -0.87 -10.44
N ALA A 749 -58.97 -2.01 -9.76
CA ALA A 749 -58.72 -2.11 -8.32
C ALA A 749 -57.26 -1.77 -7.97
N PHE A 750 -56.30 -2.14 -8.83
CA PHE A 750 -54.89 -1.84 -8.62
C PHE A 750 -54.54 -0.39 -8.94
N ALA A 751 -55.17 0.23 -9.94
CA ALA A 751 -55.05 1.66 -10.23
C ALA A 751 -55.46 2.53 -9.03
N VAL A 752 -56.49 2.14 -8.28
CA VAL A 752 -56.92 2.80 -7.02
C VAL A 752 -55.88 2.67 -5.89
N VAL A 753 -55.00 1.68 -5.93
CA VAL A 753 -53.85 1.56 -5.01
C VAL A 753 -52.70 2.45 -5.49
N LEU A 754 -52.30 2.31 -6.75
CA LEU A 754 -51.23 3.09 -7.38
C LEU A 754 -51.45 4.61 -7.27
N ALA A 755 -52.69 5.08 -7.43
CA ALA A 755 -53.05 6.49 -7.29
C ALA A 755 -52.92 7.06 -5.86
N LYS A 756 -52.66 6.21 -4.85
CA LYS A 756 -52.40 6.61 -3.45
C LYS A 756 -50.94 6.47 -3.05
N THR A 757 -50.11 5.80 -3.86
CA THR A 757 -48.71 5.57 -3.57
C THR A 757 -47.90 6.87 -3.75
N PRO A 758 -47.08 7.29 -2.76
CA PRO A 758 -46.23 8.47 -2.85
C PRO A 758 -44.95 8.16 -3.66
N PHE A 759 -45.09 7.99 -4.97
CA PHE A 759 -43.93 7.86 -5.87
C PHE A 759 -43.05 9.10 -5.84
N THR A 760 -41.74 8.91 -5.89
CA THR A 760 -40.74 9.97 -6.04
C THR A 760 -39.92 9.80 -7.32
N PRO A 761 -39.28 10.86 -7.84
CA PRO A 761 -38.37 10.74 -8.98
C PRO A 761 -37.20 9.77 -8.70
N VAL A 762 -36.85 8.94 -9.70
CA VAL A 762 -35.70 8.05 -9.63
C VAL A 762 -34.40 8.87 -9.51
N ARG A 763 -33.45 8.36 -8.73
CA ARG A 763 -32.10 8.91 -8.52
C ARG A 763 -31.04 8.12 -9.31
N THR A 764 -31.35 6.87 -9.63
CA THR A 764 -30.53 5.95 -10.42
C THR A 764 -31.24 5.64 -11.74
N ARG A 765 -30.50 5.36 -12.81
CA ARG A 765 -31.10 4.96 -14.10
C ARG A 765 -31.98 3.73 -13.96
N PHE A 766 -33.22 3.81 -14.42
CA PHE A 766 -34.20 2.73 -14.33
C PHE A 766 -34.57 2.24 -15.74
N ILE A 767 -34.23 0.99 -16.05
CA ILE A 767 -34.49 0.35 -17.35
C ILE A 767 -35.71 -0.55 -17.19
N SER A 768 -36.89 -0.05 -17.58
CA SER A 768 -38.14 -0.81 -17.48
C SER A 768 -38.19 -1.97 -18.47
N SER A 769 -38.77 -3.09 -18.06
CA SER A 769 -39.08 -4.23 -18.92
C SER A 769 -40.44 -4.10 -19.62
N LEU A 770 -41.20 -3.02 -19.42
CA LEU A 770 -42.36 -2.71 -20.25
C LEU A 770 -41.94 -2.37 -21.70
N ASP A 771 -41.00 -1.42 -21.86
CA ASP A 771 -40.61 -0.88 -23.16
C ASP A 771 -39.10 -0.98 -23.49
N GLY A 772 -38.28 -1.40 -22.53
CA GLY A 772 -36.83 -1.50 -22.71
C GLY A 772 -36.12 -0.15 -22.88
N ARG A 773 -36.71 0.97 -22.42
CA ARG A 773 -36.09 2.29 -22.47
C ARG A 773 -35.53 2.69 -21.10
N THR A 774 -34.28 3.16 -21.07
CA THR A 774 -33.70 3.82 -19.89
C THR A 774 -34.53 5.04 -19.50
N ARG A 775 -34.83 5.16 -18.20
CA ARG A 775 -35.36 6.35 -17.55
C ARG A 775 -34.21 7.01 -16.77
N GLU A 776 -33.89 8.24 -17.13
CA GLU A 776 -32.84 9.02 -16.47
C GLU A 776 -33.25 9.49 -15.07
N PRO A 777 -32.29 9.81 -14.18
CA PRO A 777 -32.56 10.48 -12.90
C PRO A 777 -33.46 11.71 -13.08
N GLY A 778 -34.51 11.79 -12.25
CA GLY A 778 -35.57 12.81 -12.37
C GLY A 778 -36.86 12.32 -13.04
N TRP A 779 -36.88 11.16 -13.72
CA TRP A 779 -38.14 10.53 -14.13
C TRP A 779 -38.92 10.00 -12.92
N MET A 780 -40.24 10.16 -12.91
CA MET A 780 -41.11 9.66 -11.83
C MET A 780 -42.07 8.58 -12.38
N PRO A 781 -42.25 7.44 -11.71
CA PRO A 781 -43.27 6.46 -12.08
C PRO A 781 -44.68 7.04 -11.93
N ASP A 782 -45.58 6.60 -12.80
CA ASP A 782 -47.00 6.95 -12.77
C ASP A 782 -47.89 5.69 -12.72
N PRO A 783 -49.18 5.81 -12.34
CA PRO A 783 -50.09 4.68 -12.29
C PRO A 783 -50.34 4.00 -13.65
N GLU A 784 -50.34 4.75 -14.76
CA GLU A 784 -50.59 4.19 -16.10
C GLU A 784 -49.46 3.22 -16.47
N HIS A 785 -48.20 3.63 -16.26
CA HIS A 785 -47.01 2.81 -16.47
C HIS A 785 -47.07 1.48 -15.71
N LEU A 786 -47.54 1.47 -14.45
CA LEU A 786 -47.58 0.27 -13.61
C LEU A 786 -48.82 -0.62 -13.84
N VAL A 787 -49.94 -0.04 -14.28
CA VAL A 787 -51.07 -0.78 -14.86
C VAL A 787 -50.62 -1.48 -16.14
N ARG A 788 -50.02 -0.74 -17.07
CA ARG A 788 -49.50 -1.26 -18.35
C ARG A 788 -48.43 -2.33 -18.13
N HIS A 789 -47.42 -2.10 -17.29
CA HIS A 789 -46.43 -3.11 -16.90
C HIS A 789 -47.06 -4.40 -16.33
N THR A 790 -48.21 -4.32 -15.66
CA THR A 790 -48.87 -5.53 -15.12
C THR A 790 -49.65 -6.32 -16.18
N ARG A 791 -50.10 -5.66 -17.25
CA ARG A 791 -50.91 -6.26 -18.34
C ARG A 791 -50.10 -6.64 -19.59
N GLU A 792 -49.13 -5.82 -19.98
CA GLU A 792 -48.35 -5.96 -21.21
C GLU A 792 -47.16 -6.93 -21.06
N PRO A 793 -46.66 -7.51 -22.17
CA PRO A 793 -45.60 -8.52 -22.14
C PRO A 793 -44.24 -7.97 -21.68
N VAL A 794 -43.58 -8.69 -20.78
CA VAL A 794 -42.24 -8.34 -20.26
C VAL A 794 -41.19 -8.44 -21.38
N ARG A 795 -40.63 -7.29 -21.77
CA ARG A 795 -39.58 -7.09 -22.78
C ARG A 795 -38.17 -7.08 -22.18
N TYR A 796 -37.84 -8.14 -21.44
CA TYR A 796 -36.50 -8.27 -20.86
C TYR A 796 -35.39 -8.37 -21.92
N ASP A 797 -35.72 -8.82 -23.14
CA ASP A 797 -34.82 -8.71 -24.31
C ASP A 797 -34.46 -7.27 -24.67
N ALA A 798 -35.40 -6.33 -24.54
CA ALA A 798 -35.17 -4.92 -24.79
C ALA A 798 -34.44 -4.29 -23.60
N SER A 799 -34.76 -4.69 -22.36
CA SER A 799 -34.01 -4.30 -21.16
C SER A 799 -32.53 -4.69 -21.27
N LEU A 800 -32.21 -5.91 -21.70
CA LEU A 800 -30.82 -6.35 -21.89
C LEU A 800 -30.09 -5.56 -22.99
N ARG A 801 -30.78 -5.13 -24.06
CA ARG A 801 -30.19 -4.23 -25.07
C ARG A 801 -29.92 -2.82 -24.53
N ALA A 802 -30.81 -2.25 -23.71
CA ALA A 802 -30.57 -0.98 -23.05
C ALA A 802 -29.44 -1.07 -22.00
N VAL A 803 -29.40 -2.15 -21.23
CA VAL A 803 -28.31 -2.47 -20.29
C VAL A 803 -26.96 -2.56 -21.02
N ALA A 804 -26.90 -3.09 -22.24
CA ALA A 804 -25.68 -3.07 -23.04
C ALA A 804 -25.21 -1.64 -23.38
N GLY A 805 -26.16 -0.70 -23.57
CA GLY A 805 -25.89 0.72 -23.85
C GLY A 805 -25.20 1.44 -22.69
N GLU A 806 -25.49 1.08 -21.44
CA GLU A 806 -24.84 1.63 -20.24
C GLU A 806 -23.33 1.27 -20.13
N ARG A 807 -22.91 0.23 -20.87
CA ARG A 807 -21.58 -0.40 -20.79
C ARG A 807 -21.20 -0.83 -19.36
N PRO A 808 -21.96 -1.74 -18.73
CA PRO A 808 -21.68 -2.23 -17.38
C PRO A 808 -20.45 -3.14 -17.33
N ASP A 809 -19.67 -3.01 -16.26
CA ASP A 809 -18.56 -3.93 -15.95
C ASP A 809 -19.08 -5.24 -15.34
N VAL A 810 -20.11 -5.13 -14.49
CA VAL A 810 -20.72 -6.25 -13.75
C VAL A 810 -22.24 -6.15 -13.75
N LEU A 811 -22.90 -7.27 -14.01
CA LEU A 811 -24.34 -7.44 -13.83
C LEU A 811 -24.60 -8.26 -12.57
N LEU A 812 -25.28 -7.67 -11.59
CA LEU A 812 -25.53 -8.27 -10.29
C LEU A 812 -27.02 -8.65 -10.19
N GLU A 813 -27.32 -9.94 -10.20
CA GLU A 813 -28.69 -10.43 -10.03
C GLU A 813 -29.10 -10.34 -8.56
N ILE A 814 -30.10 -9.51 -8.30
CA ILE A 814 -30.72 -9.29 -6.99
C ILE A 814 -31.94 -10.22 -6.89
N GLY A 815 -31.76 -11.35 -6.20
CA GLY A 815 -32.77 -12.38 -6.08
C GLY A 815 -32.23 -13.68 -5.48
N PRO A 816 -33.10 -14.71 -5.37
CA PRO A 816 -32.81 -15.98 -4.70
C PRO A 816 -32.06 -17.01 -5.57
N HIS A 817 -31.75 -16.69 -6.83
CA HIS A 817 -31.21 -17.67 -7.78
C HIS A 817 -30.42 -17.02 -8.93
N THR A 818 -30.12 -17.83 -9.96
CA THR A 818 -29.28 -17.53 -11.15
C THR A 818 -30.08 -17.27 -12.44
N THR A 819 -31.36 -16.93 -12.37
CA THR A 819 -32.26 -16.83 -13.53
C THR A 819 -31.84 -15.72 -14.51
N LEU A 820 -31.72 -14.48 -14.03
CA LEU A 820 -31.40 -13.31 -14.84
C LEU A 820 -29.93 -13.25 -15.22
N SER A 821 -29.01 -13.67 -14.34
CA SER A 821 -27.59 -13.76 -14.66
C SER A 821 -27.30 -14.84 -15.70
N SER A 822 -28.10 -15.92 -15.76
CA SER A 822 -27.98 -16.92 -16.83
C SER A 822 -28.56 -16.46 -18.17
N LEU A 823 -29.53 -15.56 -18.16
CA LEU A 823 -29.97 -14.85 -19.37
C LEU A 823 -28.91 -13.85 -19.83
N ALA A 824 -28.41 -13.01 -18.91
CA ALA A 824 -27.36 -12.05 -19.18
C ALA A 824 -26.08 -12.70 -19.75
N ARG A 825 -25.61 -13.82 -19.20
CA ARG A 825 -24.46 -14.58 -19.74
C ARG A 825 -24.66 -15.05 -21.19
N ARG A 826 -25.90 -15.25 -21.65
CA ARG A 826 -26.20 -15.63 -23.04
C ARG A 826 -26.30 -14.43 -23.97
N SER A 827 -26.97 -13.36 -23.54
CA SER A 827 -27.18 -12.16 -24.38
C SER A 827 -26.01 -11.18 -24.38
N LEU A 828 -25.20 -11.16 -23.32
CA LEU A 828 -24.09 -10.23 -23.09
C LEU A 828 -22.83 -11.01 -22.64
N PRO A 829 -22.29 -11.93 -23.46
CA PRO A 829 -21.21 -12.84 -23.04
C PRO A 829 -19.88 -12.13 -22.69
N ALA A 830 -19.71 -10.87 -23.09
CA ALA A 830 -18.57 -10.04 -22.73
C ALA A 830 -18.69 -9.38 -21.33
N VAL A 831 -19.88 -9.40 -20.70
CA VAL A 831 -20.15 -8.76 -19.41
C VAL A 831 -20.21 -9.80 -18.30
N ARG A 832 -19.56 -9.54 -17.16
CA ARG A 832 -19.56 -10.43 -16.00
C ARG A 832 -20.91 -10.38 -15.28
N ALA A 833 -21.79 -11.36 -15.52
CA ALA A 833 -23.05 -11.49 -14.77
C ALA A 833 -22.95 -12.51 -13.63
N THR A 834 -23.33 -12.12 -12.41
CA THR A 834 -23.19 -12.91 -11.16
C THR A 834 -24.45 -12.84 -10.28
N PRO A 835 -24.84 -13.93 -9.59
CA PRO A 835 -26.00 -13.94 -8.67
C PRO A 835 -25.64 -13.50 -7.26
N SER A 836 -26.58 -12.85 -6.56
CA SER A 836 -26.46 -12.66 -5.10
C SER A 836 -26.64 -13.97 -4.32
N LEU A 837 -27.51 -14.87 -4.80
CA LEU A 837 -27.84 -16.15 -4.14
C LEU A 837 -27.94 -17.29 -5.15
N HIS A 838 -27.64 -18.52 -4.72
CA HIS A 838 -27.87 -19.74 -5.48
C HIS A 838 -28.43 -20.84 -4.58
N ARG A 839 -29.27 -21.72 -5.13
CA ARG A 839 -29.99 -22.73 -4.35
C ARG A 839 -29.01 -23.80 -3.86
N GLY A 840 -29.14 -24.21 -2.59
CA GLY A 840 -28.32 -25.27 -2.00
C GLY A 840 -26.85 -24.90 -1.77
N THR A 841 -26.46 -23.63 -1.87
CA THR A 841 -25.06 -23.20 -1.62
C THR A 841 -24.90 -22.17 -0.51
N GLY A 842 -26.00 -21.72 0.13
CA GLY A 842 -25.96 -20.72 1.20
C GLY A 842 -25.29 -19.41 0.74
N LEU A 843 -24.35 -18.90 1.53
CA LEU A 843 -23.63 -17.65 1.25
C LEU A 843 -22.52 -17.78 0.17
N THR A 844 -22.27 -18.97 -0.35
CA THR A 844 -21.27 -19.25 -1.42
C THR A 844 -21.54 -18.42 -2.69
N ALA A 845 -22.80 -18.14 -3.02
CA ALA A 845 -23.10 -17.24 -4.14
C ALA A 845 -22.73 -15.78 -3.84
N LEU A 846 -23.09 -15.29 -2.64
CA LEU A 846 -22.82 -13.93 -2.17
C LEU A 846 -21.31 -13.62 -2.15
N PHE A 847 -20.49 -14.51 -1.57
CA PHE A 847 -19.04 -14.34 -1.57
C PHE A 847 -18.44 -14.48 -2.97
N GLY A 848 -19.04 -15.29 -3.84
CA GLY A 848 -18.70 -15.34 -5.27
C GLY A 848 -19.00 -14.03 -6.01
N ALA A 849 -20.11 -13.36 -5.70
CA ALA A 849 -20.43 -12.04 -6.23
C ALA A 849 -19.49 -10.94 -5.69
N ALA A 850 -19.18 -10.94 -4.39
CA ALA A 850 -18.22 -10.00 -3.81
C ALA A 850 -16.82 -10.15 -4.44
N ALA A 851 -16.36 -11.39 -4.63
CA ALA A 851 -15.14 -11.71 -5.37
C ALA A 851 -15.18 -11.21 -6.84
N ALA A 852 -16.30 -11.45 -7.54
CA ALA A 852 -16.50 -11.04 -8.93
C ALA A 852 -16.51 -9.51 -9.12
N LEU A 853 -17.06 -8.77 -8.15
CA LEU A 853 -17.11 -7.32 -8.08
C LEU A 853 -15.73 -6.73 -7.76
N HIS A 854 -15.06 -7.23 -6.73
CA HIS A 854 -13.70 -6.82 -6.36
C HIS A 854 -12.72 -6.99 -7.53
N CYS A 855 -12.75 -8.13 -8.22
CA CYS A 855 -11.97 -8.41 -9.44
C CYS A 855 -12.51 -7.74 -10.72
N ALA A 856 -13.43 -6.78 -10.60
CA ALA A 856 -13.86 -5.87 -11.66
C ALA A 856 -13.58 -4.39 -11.30
N GLY A 857 -12.90 -4.12 -10.17
CA GLY A 857 -12.54 -2.78 -9.72
C GLY A 857 -13.28 -2.32 -8.48
N ALA A 858 -14.51 -2.79 -8.26
CA ALA A 858 -15.41 -2.25 -7.24
C ALA A 858 -14.78 -2.29 -5.84
N ASP A 859 -14.97 -1.19 -5.11
CA ASP A 859 -14.58 -1.11 -3.70
C ASP A 859 -15.59 -1.89 -2.85
N VAL A 860 -15.11 -2.95 -2.20
CA VAL A 860 -15.91 -3.88 -1.42
C VAL A 860 -15.50 -3.73 0.04
N ARG A 861 -16.41 -3.25 0.88
CA ARG A 861 -16.21 -3.12 2.33
C ARG A 861 -16.31 -4.50 3.00
N TRP A 862 -15.21 -5.24 2.93
CA TRP A 862 -15.08 -6.62 3.40
C TRP A 862 -15.33 -6.79 4.91
N GLU A 863 -15.24 -5.71 5.69
CA GLU A 863 -15.64 -5.63 7.09
C GLU A 863 -17.06 -6.20 7.29
N THR A 864 -17.98 -5.85 6.39
CA THR A 864 -19.38 -6.34 6.35
C THR A 864 -19.45 -7.87 6.27
N PHE A 865 -18.56 -8.50 5.51
CA PHE A 865 -18.48 -9.96 5.34
C PHE A 865 -17.59 -10.65 6.39
N LEU A 866 -16.78 -9.89 7.13
CA LEU A 866 -15.88 -10.36 8.20
C LEU A 866 -16.47 -10.17 9.61
N ALA A 867 -17.52 -9.37 9.76
CA ALA A 867 -18.26 -9.20 11.01
C ALA A 867 -18.67 -10.56 11.61
N GLY A 868 -18.36 -10.77 12.90
CA GLY A 868 -18.63 -12.02 13.62
C GLY A 868 -17.64 -13.18 13.41
N THR A 869 -16.65 -13.05 12.52
CA THR A 869 -15.72 -14.17 12.20
C THR A 869 -14.59 -14.38 13.22
N ALA A 870 -14.29 -13.38 14.04
CA ALA A 870 -13.14 -13.36 14.97
C ALA A 870 -11.78 -13.68 14.31
N GLY A 871 -11.62 -13.34 13.02
CA GLY A 871 -10.35 -13.38 12.31
C GLY A 871 -9.37 -12.31 12.80
N ARG A 872 -8.07 -12.61 12.71
CA ARG A 872 -6.95 -11.75 13.15
C ARG A 872 -6.08 -11.30 11.98
N ARG A 873 -5.34 -10.21 12.16
CA ARG A 873 -4.24 -9.82 11.27
C ARG A 873 -3.03 -10.68 11.59
N VAL A 874 -2.55 -11.47 10.62
CA VAL A 874 -1.44 -12.43 10.81
C VAL A 874 -0.32 -12.22 9.78
N PRO A 875 0.95 -12.44 10.14
CA PRO A 875 2.07 -12.36 9.19
C PRO A 875 1.97 -13.31 8.00
N LEU A 876 1.47 -12.77 6.88
CA LEU A 876 1.54 -13.33 5.53
C LEU A 876 2.66 -12.64 4.72
N PRO A 877 3.12 -13.22 3.60
CA PRO A 877 4.14 -12.58 2.75
C PRO A 877 3.77 -11.17 2.32
N GLY A 878 4.78 -10.29 2.26
CA GLY A 878 4.65 -8.98 1.64
C GLY A 878 4.68 -9.02 0.11
N TYR A 879 4.50 -7.86 -0.50
CA TYR A 879 4.46 -7.64 -1.94
C TYR A 879 5.73 -8.11 -2.66
N ARG A 880 5.58 -8.68 -3.87
CA ARG A 880 6.70 -9.11 -4.72
C ARG A 880 7.05 -8.05 -5.77
N PHE A 881 7.82 -7.07 -5.29
CA PHE A 881 8.46 -6.01 -6.07
C PHE A 881 9.16 -6.55 -7.31
N GLN A 882 8.94 -5.90 -8.45
CA GLN A 882 9.47 -6.29 -9.76
C GLN A 882 10.76 -5.52 -10.02
N HIS A 883 11.80 -5.88 -9.28
CA HIS A 883 13.07 -5.16 -9.23
C HIS A 883 13.71 -4.97 -10.61
N ARG A 884 14.14 -3.72 -10.85
CA ARG A 884 15.07 -3.35 -11.92
C ARG A 884 16.32 -2.71 -11.30
N HIS A 885 17.45 -2.82 -11.99
CA HIS A 885 18.69 -2.19 -11.53
C HIS A 885 18.63 -0.67 -11.73
N HIS A 886 18.67 0.09 -10.65
CA HIS A 886 18.72 1.55 -10.66
C HIS A 886 20.06 2.01 -10.07
N TRP A 887 20.94 2.55 -10.92
CA TRP A 887 22.34 2.84 -10.57
C TRP A 887 22.98 3.87 -11.50
N VAL A 888 23.83 4.75 -10.95
CA VAL A 888 24.61 5.74 -11.71
C VAL A 888 26.05 5.28 -11.90
N GLY A 889 26.57 5.41 -13.12
CA GLY A 889 27.90 4.95 -13.52
C GLY A 889 27.96 3.44 -13.80
N ALA A 890 29.12 2.82 -13.55
CA ALA A 890 29.28 1.39 -13.73
C ALA A 890 28.49 0.61 -12.64
N LEU A 891 27.77 -0.44 -13.06
CA LEU A 891 27.26 -1.43 -12.10
C LEU A 891 28.44 -2.18 -11.46
N PRO A 892 28.35 -2.56 -10.17
CA PRO A 892 29.24 -3.56 -9.58
C PRO A 892 29.31 -4.81 -10.47
N GLY A 893 30.52 -5.27 -10.75
CA GLY A 893 30.77 -6.35 -11.72
C GLY A 893 30.53 -7.77 -11.18
N PRO A 894 30.60 -8.81 -12.02
CA PRO A 894 30.99 -8.79 -13.44
C PRO A 894 29.79 -8.89 -14.42
N ARG A 895 29.88 -8.19 -15.56
CA ARG A 895 28.82 -8.16 -16.61
C ARG A 895 29.03 -9.22 -17.71
N GLY A 896 27.92 -9.74 -18.24
CA GLY A 896 27.88 -10.41 -19.56
C GLY A 896 27.81 -9.43 -20.74
N PRO A 897 28.06 -9.88 -21.98
CA PRO A 897 28.15 -8.99 -23.15
C PRO A 897 26.79 -8.55 -23.70
N ILE A 898 26.76 -7.34 -24.28
CA ILE A 898 25.59 -6.73 -24.93
C ILE A 898 25.66 -6.94 -26.45
N SER A 899 24.51 -7.10 -27.10
CA SER A 899 24.34 -7.26 -28.57
C SER A 899 23.52 -6.09 -29.18
N PRO A 900 23.53 -5.88 -30.51
CA PRO A 900 23.56 -4.52 -31.06
C PRO A 900 22.22 -3.80 -31.25
N ALA A 901 22.33 -2.50 -31.57
CA ALA A 901 21.23 -1.64 -31.99
C ALA A 901 20.51 -2.14 -33.26
N ARG A 902 19.27 -1.64 -33.47
CA ARG A 902 18.34 -2.09 -34.51
C ARG A 902 18.01 -0.98 -35.50
N GLU A 903 17.90 -1.32 -36.77
CA GLU A 903 17.66 -0.38 -37.88
C GLU A 903 16.21 0.17 -37.89
N GLU A 904 16.06 1.44 -38.26
CA GLU A 904 14.78 2.10 -38.52
C GLU A 904 14.22 1.79 -39.92
N ARG A 905 12.91 2.04 -40.13
CA ARG A 905 12.28 2.02 -41.46
C ARG A 905 11.26 3.14 -41.63
N THR A 906 11.45 3.95 -42.67
CA THR A 906 10.57 5.07 -43.06
C THR A 906 9.34 4.61 -43.84
N MET A 907 8.16 5.20 -43.58
CA MET A 907 7.05 5.30 -44.54
C MET A 907 6.20 6.58 -44.32
N THR A 908 5.38 6.90 -45.32
CA THR A 908 4.56 8.11 -45.52
C THR A 908 3.10 7.96 -45.03
N SER A 909 2.21 8.96 -45.11
CA SER A 909 2.30 10.42 -44.88
C SER A 909 0.89 11.04 -45.03
N GLU A 910 0.18 11.28 -43.93
CA GLU A 910 -0.78 12.41 -43.76
C GLU A 910 -1.36 12.44 -42.33
N ALA A 911 -1.50 11.29 -41.66
CA ALA A 911 -1.79 11.19 -40.22
C ALA A 911 -0.56 11.55 -39.33
N THR A 912 0.31 12.43 -39.82
CA THR A 912 1.74 12.42 -39.47
C THR A 912 2.14 13.48 -38.44
N GLU A 913 1.36 14.56 -38.27
CA GLU A 913 1.74 15.69 -37.41
C GLU A 913 1.60 15.35 -35.92
N THR A 914 0.38 15.03 -35.45
CA THR A 914 0.14 14.58 -34.07
C THR A 914 0.96 13.33 -33.72
N ARG A 915 1.24 12.45 -34.69
CA ARG A 915 2.08 11.28 -34.43
C ARG A 915 3.57 11.62 -34.30
N ARG A 916 4.15 12.46 -35.17
CA ARG A 916 5.53 12.95 -34.98
C ARG A 916 5.70 13.71 -33.67
N LEU A 917 4.70 14.51 -33.29
CA LEU A 917 4.70 15.22 -32.02
C LEU A 917 4.60 14.25 -30.82
N LEU A 918 3.76 13.21 -30.91
CA LEU A 918 3.74 12.15 -29.90
C LEU A 918 5.08 11.38 -29.85
N ASP A 919 5.67 11.04 -30.98
CA ASP A 919 6.95 10.30 -31.04
C ASP A 919 8.12 11.18 -30.52
N SER A 920 8.13 12.50 -30.77
CA SER A 920 9.10 13.47 -30.21
C SER A 920 8.87 13.71 -28.71
N ILE A 921 7.64 13.94 -28.26
CA ILE A 921 7.28 14.09 -26.85
C ILE A 921 7.62 12.81 -26.07
N LEU A 922 7.40 11.62 -26.65
CA LEU A 922 7.86 10.35 -26.08
C LEU A 922 9.40 10.26 -26.04
N GLY A 923 10.12 10.90 -26.97
CA GLY A 923 11.57 11.06 -26.93
C GLY A 923 12.04 11.93 -25.75
N VAL A 924 11.48 13.14 -25.60
CA VAL A 924 11.75 14.05 -24.46
C VAL A 924 11.42 13.37 -23.13
N LEU A 925 10.24 12.74 -23.03
CA LEU A 925 9.84 11.96 -21.87
C LEU A 925 10.81 10.80 -21.60
N SER A 926 11.26 10.06 -22.62
CA SER A 926 12.21 8.96 -22.42
C SER A 926 13.56 9.45 -21.87
N GLY A 927 14.04 10.60 -22.36
CA GLY A 927 15.26 11.26 -21.85
C GLY A 927 15.13 11.73 -20.40
N ALA A 928 14.00 12.35 -20.04
CA ALA A 928 13.73 12.81 -18.68
C ALA A 928 13.54 11.66 -17.69
N PHE A 929 12.71 10.66 -18.03
CA PHE A 929 12.36 9.56 -17.14
C PHE A 929 13.45 8.48 -17.05
N GLY A 930 14.33 8.39 -18.05
CA GLY A 930 15.46 7.45 -18.07
C GLY A 930 15.13 6.04 -18.56
N GLU A 931 14.00 5.83 -19.23
CA GLU A 931 13.65 4.57 -19.90
C GLU A 931 12.92 4.81 -21.24
N ASP A 932 12.90 3.81 -22.13
CA ASP A 932 12.23 3.88 -23.43
C ASP A 932 10.70 3.78 -23.30
N LEU A 933 10.05 4.95 -23.33
CA LEU A 933 8.60 5.09 -23.22
C LEU A 933 7.85 4.85 -24.54
N THR A 934 8.53 4.64 -25.67
CA THR A 934 7.85 4.34 -26.96
C THR A 934 7.09 3.01 -26.92
N SER A 935 7.47 2.12 -26.00
CA SER A 935 6.80 0.85 -25.73
C SER A 935 5.55 0.94 -24.82
N VAL A 936 5.32 2.11 -24.20
CA VAL A 936 4.29 2.31 -23.17
C VAL A 936 3.01 2.92 -23.79
N PRO A 937 1.80 2.52 -23.40
CA PRO A 937 0.57 3.11 -23.95
C PRO A 937 0.50 4.62 -23.68
N ALA A 938 0.32 5.43 -24.73
CA ALA A 938 0.28 6.90 -24.64
C ALA A 938 -0.92 7.48 -23.85
N ASP A 939 -1.83 6.64 -23.33
CA ASP A 939 -2.87 6.99 -22.35
C ASP A 939 -2.41 6.81 -20.90
N THR A 940 -1.20 6.30 -20.65
CA THR A 940 -0.71 6.09 -19.28
C THR A 940 -0.54 7.46 -18.61
N PRO A 941 -1.18 7.71 -17.44
CA PRO A 941 -1.01 8.95 -16.72
C PRO A 941 0.46 9.24 -16.38
N PHE A 942 0.88 10.50 -16.39
CA PHE A 942 2.28 10.84 -16.05
C PHE A 942 2.70 10.30 -14.66
N PHE A 943 1.80 10.33 -13.67
CA PHE A 943 2.05 9.72 -12.36
C PHE A 943 2.26 8.19 -12.41
N ASP A 944 1.56 7.46 -13.30
CA ASP A 944 1.72 6.01 -13.56
C ASP A 944 3.02 5.64 -14.31
N LEU A 945 3.72 6.66 -14.83
CA LEU A 945 5.09 6.61 -15.37
C LEU A 945 6.14 7.00 -14.32
N GLY A 946 5.72 7.47 -13.15
CA GLY A 946 6.58 7.95 -12.08
C GLY A 946 7.01 9.41 -12.18
N ALA A 947 6.15 10.26 -12.74
CA ALA A 947 6.36 11.71 -12.79
C ALA A 947 6.25 12.36 -11.41
N ASP A 948 7.18 13.28 -11.11
CA ASP A 948 7.06 14.26 -10.04
C ASP A 948 7.01 15.69 -10.62
N SER A 949 6.62 16.67 -9.80
CA SER A 949 6.46 18.06 -10.25
C SER A 949 7.77 18.74 -10.68
N LEU A 950 8.93 18.28 -10.23
CA LEU A 950 10.25 18.77 -10.66
C LEU A 950 10.62 18.17 -12.01
N LEU A 951 10.44 16.86 -12.19
CA LEU A 951 10.65 16.16 -13.45
C LEU A 951 9.79 16.76 -14.57
N MET A 952 8.52 17.04 -14.28
CA MET A 952 7.61 17.64 -15.25
C MET A 952 7.92 19.10 -15.57
N ILE A 953 8.57 19.86 -14.68
CA ILE A 953 9.09 21.20 -15.01
C ILE A 953 10.22 21.11 -16.04
N ASN A 954 11.09 20.09 -15.97
CA ASN A 954 12.10 19.83 -17.01
C ASN A 954 11.46 19.41 -18.35
N VAL A 955 10.50 18.47 -18.32
CA VAL A 955 9.77 18.05 -19.53
C VAL A 955 9.05 19.24 -20.19
N LEU A 956 8.39 20.10 -19.41
CA LEU A 956 7.80 21.34 -19.93
C LEU A 956 8.88 22.26 -20.52
N ARG A 957 9.98 22.51 -19.81
CA ARG A 957 11.07 23.36 -20.28
C ARG A 957 11.63 22.90 -21.62
N GLU A 958 11.79 21.59 -21.80
CA GLU A 958 12.29 20.99 -23.04
C GLU A 958 11.24 21.04 -24.17
N ILE A 959 9.96 20.79 -23.88
CA ILE A 959 8.85 20.94 -24.85
C ILE A 959 8.63 22.41 -25.28
N GLU A 960 8.70 23.37 -24.35
CA GLU A 960 8.64 24.81 -24.68
C GLU A 960 9.86 25.24 -25.55
N GLN A 961 11.02 24.61 -25.36
CA GLN A 961 12.22 24.87 -26.17
C GLN A 961 12.15 24.21 -27.54
N GLU A 962 11.74 22.94 -27.66
CA GLU A 962 11.71 22.19 -28.93
C GLU A 962 10.55 22.62 -29.84
N HIS A 963 9.38 22.96 -29.28
CA HIS A 963 8.17 23.24 -30.06
C HIS A 963 7.73 24.71 -30.02
N HIS A 964 8.35 25.55 -29.19
CA HIS A 964 8.03 26.98 -29.02
C HIS A 964 6.57 27.27 -28.61
N VAL A 965 5.86 26.25 -28.09
CA VAL A 965 4.52 26.35 -27.53
C VAL A 965 4.63 26.54 -26.02
N ARG A 966 3.89 27.50 -25.44
CA ARG A 966 3.78 27.61 -23.98
C ARG A 966 2.73 26.66 -23.41
N ILE A 967 3.05 26.02 -22.30
CA ILE A 967 2.16 25.09 -21.57
C ILE A 967 2.33 25.33 -20.06
N THR A 968 1.23 25.60 -19.38
CA THR A 968 1.22 25.78 -17.93
C THR A 968 1.19 24.45 -17.19
N MET A 969 1.75 24.42 -15.97
CA MET A 969 1.65 23.25 -15.07
C MET A 969 0.19 22.81 -14.83
N ARG A 970 -0.77 23.74 -14.89
CA ARG A 970 -2.19 23.42 -14.77
C ARG A 970 -2.69 22.66 -15.99
N GLU A 971 -2.43 23.17 -17.20
CA GLU A 971 -2.80 22.48 -18.44
C GLU A 971 -2.16 21.07 -18.49
N LEU A 972 -0.92 20.93 -18.00
CA LEU A 972 -0.23 19.64 -17.93
C LEU A 972 -0.94 18.61 -17.03
N PHE A 973 -1.31 18.99 -15.80
CA PHE A 973 -1.85 18.04 -14.80
C PHE A 973 -3.39 17.95 -14.79
N ASP A 974 -4.12 19.06 -14.98
CA ASP A 974 -5.59 19.09 -14.99
C ASP A 974 -6.16 18.68 -16.35
N GLU A 975 -5.50 19.02 -17.47
CA GLU A 975 -6.08 18.96 -18.82
C GLU A 975 -5.39 17.95 -19.76
N THR A 976 -4.08 17.71 -19.60
CA THR A 976 -3.29 16.85 -20.50
C THR A 976 -2.44 15.81 -19.79
N GLY A 977 -2.96 15.17 -18.74
CA GLY A 977 -2.21 14.24 -17.87
C GLY A 977 -1.65 12.95 -18.50
N THR A 978 -1.66 12.80 -19.82
CA THR A 978 -1.08 11.66 -20.56
C THR A 978 -0.23 12.13 -21.76
N PRO A 979 0.77 11.35 -22.22
CA PRO A 979 1.59 11.70 -23.38
C PRO A 979 0.78 12.04 -24.65
N ARG A 980 -0.36 11.38 -24.89
CA ARG A 980 -1.21 11.70 -26.05
C ARG A 980 -1.90 13.05 -25.92
N LEU A 981 -2.52 13.34 -24.78
CA LEU A 981 -3.24 14.59 -24.59
C LEU A 981 -2.29 15.80 -24.67
N LEU A 982 -1.05 15.62 -24.20
CA LEU A 982 0.01 16.62 -24.33
C LEU A 982 0.39 16.84 -25.80
N ALA A 983 0.55 15.77 -26.59
CA ALA A 983 0.81 15.86 -28.03
C ALA A 983 -0.36 16.48 -28.82
N GLU A 984 -1.61 16.22 -28.42
CA GLU A 984 -2.80 16.85 -29.00
C GLU A 984 -2.87 18.36 -28.67
N LEU A 985 -2.50 18.77 -27.44
CA LEU A 985 -2.42 20.19 -27.06
C LEU A 985 -1.30 20.94 -27.80
N VAL A 986 -0.12 20.34 -27.93
CA VAL A 986 0.99 20.91 -28.73
C VAL A 986 0.57 21.04 -30.20
N ALA A 987 -0.01 20.00 -30.79
CA ALA A 987 -0.53 20.04 -32.16
C ALA A 987 -1.60 21.12 -32.36
N ALA A 988 -2.44 21.39 -31.35
CA ALA A 988 -3.45 22.46 -31.39
C ALA A 988 -2.87 23.88 -31.27
N ARG A 989 -1.64 24.03 -30.78
CA ARG A 989 -0.97 25.34 -30.55
C ARG A 989 0.09 25.68 -31.60
N LEU A 990 0.51 24.73 -32.45
CA LEU A 990 1.50 24.97 -33.51
C LEU A 990 0.92 25.76 -34.71
N PRO A 991 1.68 26.70 -35.30
CA PRO A 991 1.23 27.49 -36.43
C PRO A 991 1.26 26.67 -37.73
N ARG A 992 0.07 26.30 -38.24
CA ARG A 992 -0.10 25.59 -39.52
C ARG A 992 0.58 26.31 -40.68
N GLN A 993 1.55 25.66 -41.32
CA GLN A 993 2.18 26.17 -42.53
C GLN A 993 1.24 26.02 -43.75
N PRO A 994 1.11 27.05 -44.62
CA PRO A 994 0.45 26.91 -45.91
C PRO A 994 1.30 26.05 -46.86
N GLY A 995 0.64 25.17 -47.65
CA GLY A 995 1.31 24.19 -48.51
C GLY A 995 2.20 24.79 -49.61
N ALA A 996 3.29 24.09 -49.93
CA ALA A 996 4.32 24.57 -50.85
C ALA A 996 3.88 24.61 -52.32
N ALA A 997 4.31 25.66 -53.04
CA ALA A 997 4.24 25.76 -54.49
C ALA A 997 5.62 25.44 -55.13
N PRO A 998 5.68 25.06 -56.44
CA PRO A 998 6.91 24.50 -57.02
C PRO A 998 8.07 25.48 -57.24
N LEU A 999 9.29 24.95 -57.12
CA LEU A 999 10.57 25.65 -57.37
C LEU A 999 10.81 25.96 -58.86
N PRO A 1000 11.58 27.03 -59.16
CA PRO A 1000 12.41 27.08 -60.35
C PRO A 1000 13.89 27.47 -60.09
N ALA A 1001 14.79 26.61 -60.57
CA ALA A 1001 16.18 26.88 -61.00
C ALA A 1001 17.23 27.41 -59.98
N ALA A 1002 18.51 27.12 -60.27
CA ALA A 1002 19.67 27.40 -59.41
C ALA A 1002 20.73 28.28 -60.08
N ALA A 1003 21.61 28.89 -59.28
CA ALA A 1003 22.83 29.59 -59.69
C ALA A 1003 23.99 29.27 -58.72
N GLN A 1004 25.24 29.55 -59.13
CA GLN A 1004 26.47 28.96 -58.55
C GLN A 1004 27.25 29.86 -57.55
N PRO A 1005 28.20 29.29 -56.76
CA PRO A 1005 28.82 29.96 -55.59
C PRO A 1005 30.14 30.70 -55.88
N SER A 1006 30.61 31.55 -54.94
CA SER A 1006 31.96 32.15 -54.97
C SER A 1006 32.60 32.50 -53.59
N VAL A 1007 33.67 31.76 -53.28
CA VAL A 1007 35.01 32.10 -52.71
C VAL A 1007 35.23 33.34 -51.77
N PRO A 1008 35.95 33.20 -50.60
CA PRO A 1008 36.42 34.27 -49.66
C PRO A 1008 37.90 34.71 -49.94
N PRO A 1009 38.72 35.40 -49.08
CA PRO A 1009 38.61 36.00 -47.71
C PRO A 1009 38.99 37.54 -47.77
N PRO A 1010 39.90 38.23 -46.99
CA PRO A 1010 40.57 38.01 -45.67
C PRO A 1010 40.76 39.22 -44.68
N PHE A 1011 41.02 38.89 -43.40
CA PHE A 1011 41.90 39.49 -42.34
C PHE A 1011 42.31 41.00 -42.25
N ALA A 1012 42.16 41.61 -41.04
CA ALA A 1012 43.24 42.00 -40.07
C ALA A 1012 43.21 43.39 -39.34
N HIS A 1013 43.34 43.33 -38.00
CA HIS A 1013 44.07 44.22 -37.03
C HIS A 1013 43.63 45.68 -36.65
N ALA A 1014 44.19 46.14 -35.51
CA ALA A 1014 43.95 47.39 -34.75
C ALA A 1014 45.26 48.25 -34.64
N PRO A 1015 45.46 49.35 -33.83
CA PRO A 1015 45.16 49.52 -32.39
C PRO A 1015 44.78 50.98 -31.89
N ILE A 1016 45.07 51.30 -30.61
CA ILE A 1016 44.58 52.40 -29.72
C ILE A 1016 45.40 53.74 -29.81
N PRO A 1017 44.95 54.91 -29.23
CA PRO A 1017 45.31 55.27 -27.83
C PRO A 1017 44.39 56.24 -26.98
N ALA A 1018 44.33 55.97 -25.66
CA ALA A 1018 44.18 56.78 -24.40
C ALA A 1018 43.65 58.25 -24.27
N GLN A 1019 42.96 58.59 -23.14
CA GLN A 1019 43.38 59.61 -22.12
C GLN A 1019 42.49 59.81 -20.82
N SER A 1020 43.09 59.53 -19.63
CA SER A 1020 43.18 60.22 -18.30
C SER A 1020 42.10 61.07 -17.53
N THR A 1021 42.22 61.04 -16.18
CA THR A 1021 41.89 62.02 -15.07
C THR A 1021 40.53 62.06 -14.30
N ALA A 1022 40.60 62.52 -13.02
CA ALA A 1022 39.53 62.78 -12.00
C ALA A 1022 40.11 63.61 -10.80
N PRO A 1023 39.45 63.75 -9.62
CA PRO A 1023 38.31 64.60 -9.17
C PRO A 1023 38.77 65.84 -8.30
N PRO A 1024 37.93 66.64 -7.56
CA PRO A 1024 37.47 66.30 -6.17
C PRO A 1024 36.21 67.04 -5.52
N SER A 1025 35.51 66.33 -4.60
CA SER A 1025 34.93 66.74 -3.27
C SER A 1025 34.01 68.03 -3.06
N PRO A 1026 33.62 68.47 -1.82
CA PRO A 1026 32.41 67.98 -1.09
C PRO A 1026 31.51 69.09 -0.38
N GLY A 1027 30.39 68.72 0.28
CA GLY A 1027 29.64 69.60 1.23
C GLY A 1027 28.19 69.14 1.61
N VAL A 1028 27.65 69.50 2.80
CA VAL A 1028 26.34 68.99 3.34
C VAL A 1028 25.48 70.07 4.13
N PRO A 1029 24.40 69.81 4.94
CA PRO A 1029 23.16 70.63 5.02
C PRO A 1029 23.06 71.53 6.30
N PRO A 1030 21.88 72.04 6.76
CA PRO A 1030 21.15 71.39 7.90
C PRO A 1030 19.63 71.72 8.17
N VAL A 1031 19.08 71.14 9.28
CA VAL A 1031 17.88 71.48 10.16
C VAL A 1031 16.43 71.44 9.60
N PRO A 1032 15.34 71.38 10.44
CA PRO A 1032 15.17 71.43 11.93
C PRO A 1032 14.55 70.13 12.59
N THR A 1033 14.84 69.67 13.85
CA THR A 1033 14.57 70.12 15.27
C THR A 1033 13.11 70.07 15.77
N ALA A 1034 12.75 69.73 17.02
CA ALA A 1034 13.40 69.06 18.20
C ALA A 1034 12.40 68.88 19.39
N SER A 1035 12.74 68.13 20.46
CA SER A 1035 12.51 68.54 21.89
C SER A 1035 12.97 67.52 22.97
N THR A 1036 13.19 68.05 24.18
CA THR A 1036 13.56 67.54 25.54
C THR A 1036 12.83 66.28 26.09
N GLY A 1037 13.30 65.55 27.13
CA GLY A 1037 14.54 65.61 27.93
C GLY A 1037 14.34 65.32 29.46
N GLY A 1038 15.25 64.56 30.11
CA GLY A 1038 15.36 64.42 31.60
C GLY A 1038 14.76 63.14 32.25
N ALA A 1039 15.37 62.65 33.35
CA ALA A 1039 15.00 61.42 34.10
C ALA A 1039 14.48 61.73 35.53
N PRO A 1040 13.78 60.80 36.24
CA PRO A 1040 14.48 59.85 37.13
C PRO A 1040 13.83 58.41 37.14
N PRO A 1041 13.63 57.59 38.23
CA PRO A 1041 13.98 56.16 38.16
C PRO A 1041 12.84 55.09 38.30
N VAL A 1042 13.19 53.86 37.91
CA VAL A 1042 12.60 52.50 38.06
C VAL A 1042 11.33 52.32 38.95
N PRO A 1043 10.26 51.69 38.41
CA PRO A 1043 9.82 50.38 38.95
C PRO A 1043 9.29 49.34 37.93
N HIS A 1044 9.61 48.06 38.20
CA HIS A 1044 8.91 46.78 37.95
C HIS A 1044 7.96 46.50 36.74
N ALA A 1045 8.26 45.35 36.11
CA ALA A 1045 7.36 44.23 35.73
C ALA A 1045 6.60 44.25 34.37
N ALA A 1046 5.97 43.09 34.10
CA ALA A 1046 5.43 42.59 32.82
C ALA A 1046 6.50 42.13 31.81
N ALA A 1047 6.09 41.28 30.87
CA ALA A 1047 6.97 40.55 29.96
C ALA A 1047 6.71 40.92 28.51
N ASP A 1048 7.77 40.91 27.68
CA ASP A 1048 7.65 40.61 26.25
C ASP A 1048 8.97 40.08 25.69
N ALA A 1049 8.90 39.20 24.69
CA ALA A 1049 10.08 38.61 24.05
C ALA A 1049 10.52 39.48 22.86
N GLY A 1050 11.48 40.39 23.11
CA GLY A 1050 11.95 41.35 22.11
C GLY A 1050 12.59 40.69 20.87
N PHE A 1051 11.98 40.90 19.70
CA PHE A 1051 12.55 40.52 18.41
C PHE A 1051 13.71 41.46 18.03
N VAL A 1052 14.77 40.89 17.45
CA VAL A 1052 15.95 41.64 16.96
C VAL A 1052 15.52 42.65 15.90
N THR A 1053 15.96 43.90 16.03
CA THR A 1053 15.61 44.95 15.08
C THR A 1053 16.34 44.76 13.75
N ARG A 1054 15.74 45.28 12.67
CA ARG A 1054 16.37 45.29 11.33
C ARG A 1054 17.74 45.97 11.33
N GLN A 1055 17.98 46.93 12.22
CA GLN A 1055 19.25 47.65 12.31
C GLN A 1055 20.35 46.79 12.97
N GLU A 1056 20.03 46.09 14.06
CA GLU A 1056 20.95 45.13 14.70
C GLU A 1056 21.32 43.98 13.74
N LEU A 1057 20.36 43.48 12.96
CA LEU A 1057 20.60 42.49 11.90
C LEU A 1057 21.55 43.01 10.80
N LEU A 1058 21.44 44.28 10.42
CA LEU A 1058 22.34 44.91 9.45
C LEU A 1058 23.75 45.14 10.02
N GLU A 1059 23.88 45.58 11.28
CA GLU A 1059 25.18 45.67 11.96
C GLU A 1059 25.85 44.30 12.11
N LEU A 1060 25.08 43.26 12.47
CA LEU A 1060 25.59 41.89 12.55
C LEU A 1060 26.08 41.41 11.19
N GLY A 1061 25.31 41.65 10.12
CA GLY A 1061 25.70 41.33 8.74
C GLY A 1061 26.99 42.02 8.31
N GLN A 1062 27.17 43.30 8.64
CA GLN A 1062 28.41 44.04 8.38
C GLN A 1062 29.61 43.47 9.16
N ARG A 1063 29.44 43.15 10.44
CA ARG A 1063 30.50 42.54 11.27
C ARG A 1063 30.89 41.14 10.75
N VAL A 1064 29.93 40.34 10.29
CA VAL A 1064 30.20 39.04 9.65
C VAL A 1064 30.98 39.22 8.34
N GLN A 1065 30.58 40.14 7.45
CA GLN A 1065 31.35 40.45 6.24
C GLN A 1065 32.79 40.89 6.55
N GLN A 1066 32.98 41.73 7.59
CA GLN A 1066 34.31 42.17 8.02
C GLN A 1066 35.19 40.99 8.48
N LEU A 1067 34.64 40.07 9.27
CA LEU A 1067 35.32 38.87 9.72
C LEU A 1067 35.69 37.94 8.54
N SER A 1068 34.78 37.74 7.58
CA SER A 1068 35.07 36.95 6.38
C SER A 1068 36.16 37.58 5.50
N GLN A 1069 36.21 38.91 5.38
CA GLN A 1069 37.28 39.60 4.66
C GLN A 1069 38.65 39.44 5.36
N ILE A 1070 38.69 39.51 6.69
CA ILE A 1070 39.90 39.27 7.48
C ILE A 1070 40.38 37.81 7.31
N GLN A 1071 39.47 36.83 7.35
CA GLN A 1071 39.82 35.42 7.09
C GLN A 1071 40.37 35.20 5.67
N LEU A 1072 39.78 35.82 4.64
CA LEU A 1072 40.28 35.75 3.26
C LEU A 1072 41.67 36.38 3.11
N GLN A 1073 41.96 37.50 3.79
CA GLN A 1073 43.31 38.07 3.82
C GLN A 1073 44.31 37.14 4.51
N MET A 1074 43.95 36.56 5.67
CA MET A 1074 44.81 35.60 6.38
C MET A 1074 45.11 34.34 5.55
N LEU A 1075 44.11 33.78 4.86
CA LEU A 1075 44.27 32.64 3.96
C LEU A 1075 45.18 32.97 2.77
N THR A 1076 45.07 34.19 2.22
CA THR A 1076 45.93 34.67 1.14
C THR A 1076 47.38 34.82 1.59
N GLN A 1077 47.61 35.36 2.79
CA GLN A 1077 48.95 35.46 3.40
C GLN A 1077 49.55 34.09 3.71
N LEU A 1078 48.75 33.14 4.21
CA LEU A 1078 49.16 31.74 4.41
C LEU A 1078 49.55 31.06 3.09
N SER A 1079 48.77 31.25 2.03
CA SER A 1079 49.08 30.75 0.69
C SER A 1079 50.40 31.33 0.14
N GLN A 1080 50.64 32.63 0.33
CA GLN A 1080 51.90 33.27 -0.06
C GLN A 1080 53.11 32.76 0.74
N LEU A 1081 52.95 32.52 2.05
CA LEU A 1081 54.00 31.92 2.89
C LEU A 1081 54.32 30.48 2.46
N LEU A 1082 53.31 29.67 2.14
CA LEU A 1082 53.50 28.31 1.64
C LEU A 1082 54.20 28.30 0.26
N ALA A 1083 53.84 29.21 -0.64
CA ALA A 1083 54.50 29.36 -1.95
C ALA A 1083 55.98 29.81 -1.83
N LEU A 1084 56.30 30.62 -0.82
CA LEU A 1084 57.69 30.98 -0.51
C LEU A 1084 58.48 29.79 0.06
N GLN A 1085 57.85 28.94 0.90
CA GLN A 1085 58.48 27.72 1.40
C GLN A 1085 58.72 26.68 0.29
N SER A 1086 57.77 26.47 -0.64
CA SER A 1086 57.97 25.55 -1.76
C SER A 1086 59.10 25.98 -2.68
N ASN A 1087 59.23 27.29 -2.95
CA ASN A 1087 60.31 27.81 -3.78
C ASN A 1087 61.69 27.74 -3.08
N SER A 1088 61.73 27.66 -1.76
CA SER A 1088 62.97 27.44 -0.99
C SER A 1088 63.46 25.98 -1.03
N ALA A 1089 62.62 25.02 -1.44
CA ALA A 1089 62.95 23.60 -1.44
C ALA A 1089 63.49 23.08 -2.80
N ALA A 1090 63.41 23.89 -3.86
CA ALA A 1090 63.70 23.48 -5.24
C ALA A 1090 65.14 23.85 -5.72
N ALA A 1091 66.07 24.10 -4.80
CA ALA A 1091 67.39 24.66 -5.11
C ALA A 1091 68.55 23.93 -4.40
N LEU A 1092 68.69 22.62 -4.67
CA LEU A 1092 69.92 21.86 -4.44
C LEU A 1092 70.25 21.07 -5.71
N PRO A 1093 71.47 21.19 -6.27
CA PRO A 1093 71.92 20.33 -7.37
C PRO A 1093 72.41 18.98 -6.83
N ASP A 1094 72.12 17.89 -7.55
CA ASP A 1094 72.81 16.62 -7.38
C ASP A 1094 74.27 16.75 -7.82
N ASP A 1095 75.20 16.15 -7.08
CA ASP A 1095 76.36 15.49 -7.71
C ASP A 1095 77.03 14.42 -6.82
N GLU A 1096 77.59 13.42 -7.52
CA GLU A 1096 78.67 12.49 -7.13
C GLU A 1096 78.58 11.49 -5.92
N VAL A 1097 78.31 10.23 -6.30
CA VAL A 1097 79.27 9.08 -6.23
C VAL A 1097 79.61 8.38 -4.88
N VAL A 1098 79.10 7.14 -4.77
CA VAL A 1098 79.76 5.90 -4.27
C VAL A 1098 80.34 5.88 -2.83
N ARG A 1099 79.64 5.17 -1.93
CA ARG A 1099 80.00 3.77 -1.61
C ARG A 1099 78.89 2.95 -0.96
#